data_AF-A0A5D6YEY8-F1
#
_entry.id   AF-A0A5D6YEY8-F1
#
_cell.length_a   1.000
_cell.length_b   1.000
_cell.length_c   1.000
_cell.angle_alpha   90.00
_cell.angle_beta   90.00
_cell.angle_gamma   90.00
#
_symmetry.space_group_name_H-M   'P 1'
#
loop_
_entity.id
_entity.type
_entity.pdbx_description
1 polymer ?
#
loop_
_entity_poly.entity_id
_entity_poly.type
_entity_poly.pdbx_seq_one_letter_code
_entity_poly.pdbx_strand_id
1 'polypeptide(L)'
;MATLPRLALVLALAFACALLPSAASSHAQLRRLATDDTAACTAAAASSPFASYLTAIPEAGGLRTCAAANVNDLVTALSAPGSKCQLTTLISLFTSASDPDVAAFMEFLNALFAGLSTSSASASTSGAAAAAPTAASVLASWSTNATKTQGFCNAMNSKVGPCAEALIPALLGILRKGPKCCGALAQYADVLTLITPAGKSAEQALFDLINGLHRTMCTVAGDDTLCGQGLLHYLASVASTSGAKSLLTALVFDGGLPLYVLPDTGTCAALDATSIPSRLVSGASIPYFASSCCAAGLAALLEAVDRSLARLTGNTVPETLNLIAARQAAAKATQFQAFYSAIPKCAFKQSCSGPAFVLPSSFGTAPAESRAGLAAKTAQPKGVACTRVDVCDADKVCSSVCQPGSARIAPWAARALAFQRNQSYDKSLCYTQLPGTHNSATTLARGYGNRDQLFNKLLNASNPNSFMRTNNHFLSLEDQLRIGARFLEIDVHYFGGALHSGHCSRVSFSLIDDASAALVAGLTSLLAGGDSAAATSSAVTVEWDASLFGCLPSLSGIRAEEQRLQRDSLAEVAAWLTRNPRELVVLYSEVGTEVAKFAKLPALLQLYTEAFGDLLFTPADLKAKGGSWDEFTLSELIGDGKRVILVTTPTANELMFQLTKLCAGWADIPGGAKAAGATSLWGQKYNKGSLVRAYQSALRYATLSENDLKGGGAVAAANASASDPTDVAPATLPTFVNAGVNFLAPDGLDGAAMEAMVWSWAPKEPSAGDTAAEVSAADGRWYGVADKAAIKNVACVGASDRAAWKVVAQGAACPSGFVAGAPHLAIENAALVAALRATGASATAQLALDLSTFPAISAADEKEFESASAASPSAGGSSGSSTPLPGSAASSSGAAVGALWLSALLSLWFSVDRV
;
A
#
# COMPACT_ATOMS: atom_id res chain seq x y z
N MET A 1 21.10 -40.73 -8.29
CA MET A 1 20.79 -39.54 -9.10
C MET A 1 19.31 -39.23 -8.89
N ALA A 2 18.98 -37.94 -8.71
CA ALA A 2 17.75 -37.37 -8.15
C ALA A 2 17.74 -37.27 -6.60
N THR A 3 17.47 -36.05 -6.10
CA THR A 3 17.27 -35.59 -4.71
C THR A 3 18.47 -35.25 -3.81
N LEU A 4 19.58 -34.81 -4.39
CA LEU A 4 20.49 -33.77 -3.83
C LEU A 4 20.29 -32.58 -4.80
N PRO A 5 19.96 -31.30 -4.46
CA PRO A 5 20.33 -30.47 -3.29
C PRO A 5 19.27 -29.40 -2.87
N ARG A 6 18.83 -29.28 -1.61
CA ARG A 6 17.78 -28.28 -1.21
C ARG A 6 18.00 -27.55 0.11
N LEU A 7 19.10 -27.82 0.82
CA LEU A 7 19.10 -27.68 2.28
C LEU A 7 19.85 -26.47 2.83
N ALA A 8 20.56 -25.72 1.98
CA ALA A 8 21.76 -25.03 2.46
C ALA A 8 21.73 -23.54 2.71
N LEU A 9 20.70 -22.87 2.26
CA LEU A 9 20.44 -21.51 2.68
C LEU A 9 19.05 -21.36 3.22
N VAL A 10 18.38 -22.47 3.46
CA VAL A 10 17.03 -22.56 3.95
C VAL A 10 16.99 -22.31 5.47
N LEU A 11 18.05 -21.75 6.06
CA LEU A 11 18.12 -21.43 7.50
C LEU A 11 18.56 -20.00 7.78
N ALA A 12 19.51 -19.48 7.01
CA ALA A 12 19.67 -18.03 6.88
C ALA A 12 18.54 -17.44 6.00
N LEU A 13 17.88 -18.25 5.18
CA LEU A 13 16.78 -17.90 4.26
C LEU A 13 15.60 -18.88 4.28
N ALA A 14 15.44 -19.64 5.35
CA ALA A 14 14.11 -20.11 5.78
C ALA A 14 13.14 -18.92 5.84
N PHE A 15 13.62 -17.82 6.40
CA PHE A 15 12.84 -16.61 6.59
C PHE A 15 12.80 -15.72 5.34
N ALA A 16 13.71 -15.91 4.38
CA ALA A 16 13.88 -15.00 3.23
C ALA A 16 13.78 -15.63 1.83
N CYS A 17 13.70 -16.97 1.64
CA CYS A 17 13.72 -17.61 0.30
C CYS A 17 12.92 -18.91 0.13
N ALA A 18 12.03 -19.33 1.02
CA ALA A 18 11.33 -20.62 0.87
C ALA A 18 10.26 -20.69 -0.27
N LEU A 19 10.18 -19.72 -1.21
CA LEU A 19 8.92 -19.45 -1.91
C LEU A 19 8.86 -19.41 -3.44
N LEU A 20 9.80 -19.98 -4.22
CA LEU A 20 9.64 -19.97 -5.68
C LEU A 20 10.19 -21.23 -6.37
N PRO A 21 9.36 -21.94 -7.16
CA PRO A 21 9.82 -22.73 -8.30
C PRO A 21 9.61 -21.98 -9.63
N SER A 22 10.66 -22.03 -10.46
CA SER A 22 10.78 -21.64 -11.89
C SER A 22 11.10 -20.17 -12.23
N ALA A 23 12.35 -19.94 -12.65
CA ALA A 23 12.85 -18.69 -13.23
C ALA A 23 13.44 -19.00 -14.62
N ALA A 24 12.81 -18.49 -15.67
CA ALA A 24 13.37 -18.53 -17.03
C ALA A 24 13.11 -17.24 -17.84
N SER A 25 12.10 -16.44 -17.50
CA SER A 25 11.77 -15.20 -18.23
C SER A 25 12.20 -13.89 -17.53
N SER A 26 12.54 -13.92 -16.23
CA SER A 26 12.90 -12.77 -15.38
C SER A 26 14.28 -12.14 -15.66
N HIS A 27 15.03 -12.66 -16.64
CA HIS A 27 16.43 -12.31 -16.90
C HIS A 27 16.66 -10.89 -17.46
N ALA A 28 15.63 -10.22 -17.98
CA ALA A 28 15.79 -8.94 -18.68
C ALA A 28 15.66 -7.69 -17.78
N GLN A 29 14.93 -7.78 -16.66
CA GLN A 29 14.50 -6.61 -15.89
C GLN A 29 15.42 -6.28 -14.69
N LEU A 30 16.12 -7.29 -14.14
CA LEU A 30 17.13 -7.11 -13.09
C LEU A 30 18.41 -6.39 -13.56
N ARG A 31 18.61 -6.24 -14.88
CA ARG A 31 19.79 -5.58 -15.47
C ARG A 31 19.85 -4.06 -15.29
N ARG A 32 18.77 -3.38 -14.89
CA ARG A 32 18.72 -1.90 -14.88
C ARG A 32 18.70 -1.25 -13.49
N LEU A 33 18.48 -2.01 -12.41
CA LEU A 33 18.42 -1.46 -11.05
C LEU A 33 19.37 -2.14 -10.05
N ALA A 34 20.04 -3.24 -10.44
CA ALA A 34 21.16 -3.76 -9.68
C ALA A 34 22.45 -3.14 -10.22
N THR A 35 23.24 -2.54 -9.33
CA THR A 35 24.66 -2.19 -9.56
C THR A 35 25.55 -3.41 -9.82
N ASP A 36 24.96 -4.59 -10.01
CA ASP A 36 25.62 -5.87 -10.07
C ASP A 36 25.43 -6.48 -11.45
N ASP A 37 26.53 -6.62 -12.18
CA ASP A 37 26.56 -7.41 -13.41
C ASP A 37 26.21 -8.86 -13.06
N THR A 38 24.99 -9.27 -13.42
CA THR A 38 24.46 -10.60 -13.14
C THR A 38 25.37 -11.70 -13.68
N ALA A 39 26.06 -11.47 -14.80
CA ALA A 39 27.01 -12.42 -15.37
C ALA A 39 28.27 -12.51 -14.49
N ALA A 40 28.78 -11.37 -14.03
CA ALA A 40 29.90 -11.33 -13.08
C ALA A 40 29.56 -11.97 -11.73
N CYS A 41 28.34 -11.75 -11.22
CA CYS A 41 27.85 -12.35 -9.98
C CYS A 41 27.69 -13.86 -10.06
N THR A 42 27.14 -14.35 -11.17
CA THR A 42 27.00 -15.80 -11.43
C THR A 42 28.37 -16.45 -11.62
N ALA A 43 29.29 -15.79 -12.32
CA ALA A 43 30.66 -16.25 -12.49
C ALA A 43 31.42 -16.31 -11.15
N ALA A 44 31.29 -15.28 -10.31
CA ALA A 44 31.89 -15.26 -8.97
C ALA A 44 31.39 -16.43 -8.10
N ALA A 45 30.10 -16.76 -8.17
CA ALA A 45 29.52 -17.91 -7.48
C ALA A 45 30.09 -19.25 -7.98
N ALA A 46 30.25 -19.40 -9.30
CA ALA A 46 30.84 -20.60 -9.90
C ALA A 46 32.34 -20.75 -9.58
N SER A 47 33.07 -19.64 -9.41
CA SER A 47 34.51 -19.64 -9.10
C SER A 47 34.84 -19.70 -7.60
N SER A 48 33.84 -19.69 -6.71
CA SER A 48 34.05 -19.73 -5.27
C SER A 48 34.65 -21.07 -4.82
N PRO A 49 35.55 -21.10 -3.82
CA PRO A 49 36.01 -22.37 -3.22
C PRO A 49 34.88 -23.16 -2.56
N PHE A 50 33.71 -22.54 -2.36
CA PHE A 50 32.50 -23.17 -1.85
C PHE A 50 31.45 -23.49 -2.94
N ALA A 51 31.78 -23.38 -4.23
CA ALA A 51 30.82 -23.50 -5.33
C ALA A 51 29.97 -24.79 -5.29
N SER A 52 30.56 -25.92 -4.90
CA SER A 52 29.84 -27.20 -4.74
C SER A 52 28.79 -27.18 -3.62
N TYR A 53 28.98 -26.36 -2.59
CA TYR A 53 28.01 -26.14 -1.51
C TYR A 53 27.01 -25.03 -1.87
N LEU A 54 27.47 -24.00 -2.59
CA LEU A 54 26.66 -22.86 -3.01
C LEU A 54 25.60 -23.27 -4.03
N THR A 55 25.84 -24.27 -4.88
CA THR A 55 24.81 -24.78 -5.82
C THR A 55 23.57 -25.35 -5.12
N ALA A 56 23.66 -25.68 -3.83
CA ALA A 56 22.54 -26.13 -3.00
C ALA A 56 21.68 -24.98 -2.43
N ILE A 57 22.10 -23.73 -2.67
CA ILE A 57 21.38 -22.51 -2.30
C ILE A 57 20.40 -22.17 -3.41
N PRO A 58 19.10 -21.93 -3.12
CA PRO A 58 18.18 -21.39 -4.12
C PRO A 58 18.65 -20.00 -4.56
N GLU A 59 18.65 -19.71 -5.87
CA GLU A 59 18.94 -18.36 -6.41
C GLU A 59 17.74 -17.40 -6.26
N ALA A 60 16.85 -17.65 -5.30
CA ALA A 60 15.75 -16.73 -5.03
C ALA A 60 16.32 -15.39 -4.54
N GLY A 61 15.89 -14.28 -5.13
CA GLY A 61 16.36 -12.94 -4.77
C GLY A 61 17.88 -12.70 -4.91
N GLY A 62 18.61 -13.42 -5.77
CA GLY A 62 20.07 -13.21 -5.96
C GLY A 62 20.92 -13.71 -4.79
N LEU A 63 20.38 -14.65 -4.04
CA LEU A 63 20.92 -15.04 -2.76
C LEU A 63 22.23 -15.82 -2.83
N ARG A 64 22.27 -16.83 -3.68
CA ARG A 64 23.45 -17.67 -3.86
C ARG A 64 24.61 -16.80 -4.35
N THR A 65 24.32 -15.89 -5.28
CA THR A 65 25.31 -14.93 -5.78
C THR A 65 25.76 -13.94 -4.70
N CYS A 66 24.86 -13.43 -3.86
CA CYS A 66 25.19 -12.60 -2.70
C CYS A 66 26.10 -13.33 -1.69
N ALA A 67 25.72 -14.55 -1.28
CA ALA A 67 26.50 -15.34 -0.32
C ALA A 67 27.89 -15.69 -0.87
N ALA A 68 27.98 -16.00 -2.18
CA ALA A 68 29.26 -16.28 -2.82
C ALA A 68 30.18 -15.06 -2.89
N ALA A 69 29.62 -13.91 -3.27
CA ALA A 69 30.37 -12.66 -3.37
C ALA A 69 30.86 -12.15 -2.00
N ASN A 70 30.20 -12.54 -0.91
CA ASN A 70 30.48 -12.09 0.45
C ASN A 70 30.91 -13.23 1.38
N VAL A 71 31.44 -14.32 0.80
CA VAL A 71 31.75 -15.55 1.55
C VAL A 71 32.80 -15.33 2.65
N ASN A 72 33.73 -14.39 2.44
CA ASN A 72 34.74 -14.06 3.44
C ASN A 72 34.10 -13.50 4.73
N ASP A 73 33.15 -12.58 4.61
CA ASP A 73 32.44 -12.00 5.76
C ASP A 73 31.65 -13.08 6.53
N LEU A 74 31.02 -14.00 5.79
CA LEU A 74 30.29 -15.13 6.37
C LEU A 74 31.23 -16.13 7.08
N VAL A 75 32.38 -16.46 6.48
CA VAL A 75 33.38 -17.35 7.08
C VAL A 75 34.03 -16.71 8.30
N THR A 76 34.27 -15.40 8.28
CA THR A 76 34.76 -14.65 9.45
C THR A 76 33.77 -14.73 10.60
N ALA A 77 32.46 -14.61 10.34
CA ALA A 77 31.44 -14.76 11.38
C ALA A 77 31.43 -16.17 12.00
N LEU A 78 31.60 -17.21 11.18
CA LEU A 78 31.69 -18.61 11.64
C LEU A 78 32.96 -18.88 12.44
N SER A 79 34.04 -18.17 12.13
CA SER A 79 35.36 -18.32 12.76
C SER A 79 35.56 -17.38 13.95
N ALA A 80 34.57 -16.57 14.30
CA ALA A 80 34.65 -15.60 15.38
C ALA A 80 34.85 -16.31 16.74
N PRO A 81 35.68 -15.76 17.65
CA PRO A 81 35.85 -16.31 18.99
C PRO A 81 34.49 -16.43 19.71
N GLY A 82 34.15 -17.66 20.15
CA GLY A 82 32.87 -17.93 20.80
C GLY A 82 31.70 -18.25 19.85
N SER A 83 31.92 -18.31 18.53
CA SER A 83 30.93 -18.82 17.59
C SER A 83 30.56 -20.26 17.92
N LYS A 84 29.27 -20.52 18.09
CA LYS A 84 28.72 -21.87 18.31
C LYS A 84 28.42 -22.62 17.01
N CYS A 85 28.54 -21.94 15.87
CA CYS A 85 28.40 -22.55 14.54
C CYS A 85 29.76 -22.63 13.86
N GLN A 86 30.21 -23.87 13.61
CA GLN A 86 31.41 -24.13 12.83
C GLN A 86 31.05 -24.36 11.36
N LEU A 87 32.00 -24.13 10.47
CA LEU A 87 31.84 -24.42 9.04
C LEU A 87 31.46 -25.89 8.80
N THR A 88 31.96 -26.82 9.60
CA THR A 88 31.58 -28.25 9.56
C THR A 88 30.13 -28.49 9.97
N THR A 89 29.64 -27.82 11.03
CA THR A 89 28.23 -27.85 11.44
C THR A 89 27.34 -27.29 10.34
N LEU A 90 27.73 -26.15 9.75
CA LEU A 90 27.04 -25.52 8.65
C LEU A 90 26.99 -26.43 7.42
N ILE A 91 28.13 -27.03 7.02
CA ILE A 91 28.20 -28.00 5.92
C ILE A 91 27.35 -29.24 6.21
N SER A 92 27.28 -29.71 7.45
CA SER A 92 26.48 -30.89 7.83
C SER A 92 24.97 -30.69 7.63
N LEU A 93 24.50 -29.43 7.73
CA LEU A 93 23.13 -29.08 7.37
C LEU A 93 22.87 -29.28 5.87
N PHE A 94 23.92 -29.40 5.04
CA PHE A 94 23.86 -29.29 3.58
C PHE A 94 24.22 -30.57 2.83
N THR A 95 25.10 -31.38 3.41
CA THR A 95 25.69 -32.55 2.76
C THR A 95 25.07 -33.87 3.20
N SER A 96 24.37 -33.90 4.33
CA SER A 96 23.81 -35.14 4.86
C SER A 96 22.33 -35.28 4.50
N ALA A 97 22.05 -35.71 3.27
CA ALA A 97 20.71 -36.18 2.88
C ALA A 97 20.23 -37.39 3.73
N SER A 98 21.14 -37.99 4.49
CA SER A 98 20.92 -39.10 5.42
C SER A 98 20.75 -38.67 6.88
N ASP A 99 20.83 -37.39 7.21
CA ASP A 99 20.60 -36.92 8.58
C ASP A 99 19.09 -36.79 8.84
N PRO A 100 18.49 -37.66 9.68
CA PRO A 100 17.05 -37.63 9.94
C PRO A 100 16.59 -36.36 10.65
N ASP A 101 17.46 -35.72 11.45
CA ASP A 101 17.12 -34.51 12.20
C ASP A 101 17.00 -33.31 11.27
N VAL A 102 17.96 -33.17 10.35
CA VAL A 102 17.95 -32.12 9.33
C VAL A 102 16.82 -32.35 8.32
N ALA A 103 16.55 -33.60 7.94
CA ALA A 103 15.41 -33.94 7.08
C ALA A 103 14.07 -33.56 7.72
N ALA A 104 13.88 -33.85 9.01
CA ALA A 104 12.68 -33.45 9.75
C ALA A 104 12.55 -31.92 9.83
N PHE A 105 13.64 -31.21 10.17
CA PHE A 105 13.64 -29.74 10.17
C PHE A 105 13.16 -29.15 8.84
N MET A 106 13.65 -29.69 7.74
CA MET A 106 13.35 -29.19 6.40
C MET A 106 11.94 -29.53 5.93
N GLU A 107 11.46 -30.73 6.27
CA GLU A 107 10.06 -31.11 6.02
C GLU A 107 9.10 -30.17 6.76
N PHE A 108 9.38 -29.90 8.05
CA PHE A 108 8.59 -28.95 8.85
C PHE A 108 8.58 -27.55 8.23
N LEU A 109 9.76 -27.04 7.85
CA LEU A 109 9.89 -25.70 7.31
C LEU A 109 9.17 -25.54 5.96
N ASN A 110 9.27 -26.55 5.07
CA ASN A 110 8.53 -26.54 3.80
C ASN A 110 7.01 -26.53 4.04
N ALA A 111 6.53 -27.24 5.07
CA ALA A 111 5.13 -27.24 5.46
C ALA A 111 4.69 -25.92 6.10
N LEU A 112 5.56 -25.30 6.90
CA LEU A 112 5.34 -24.01 7.55
C LEU A 112 4.98 -22.94 6.53
N PHE A 113 5.63 -22.97 5.37
CA PHE A 113 5.44 -21.98 4.30
C PHE A 113 4.70 -22.52 3.06
N ALA A 114 4.03 -23.68 3.16
CA ALA A 114 3.27 -24.22 2.04
C ALA A 114 2.17 -23.24 1.57
N GLY A 115 2.01 -23.04 0.26
CA GLY A 115 1.01 -22.12 -0.32
C GLY A 115 1.52 -20.72 -0.68
N LEU A 116 2.78 -20.40 -0.32
CA LEU A 116 3.47 -19.19 -0.75
C LEU A 116 4.18 -19.31 -2.13
N SER A 117 4.25 -20.52 -2.72
CA SER A 117 4.76 -20.69 -4.08
C SER A 117 3.68 -20.32 -5.10
N THR A 118 3.98 -19.35 -5.97
CA THR A 118 3.07 -18.81 -6.97
C THR A 118 2.94 -19.73 -8.21
N SER A 119 2.45 -20.96 -8.08
CA SER A 119 2.20 -21.81 -9.25
C SER A 119 0.71 -22.08 -9.44
N SER A 120 0.03 -21.11 -10.05
CA SER A 120 -1.05 -21.38 -11.01
C SER A 120 -0.42 -21.62 -12.39
N ALA A 121 0.45 -22.63 -12.50
CA ALA A 121 0.90 -23.11 -13.80
C ALA A 121 -0.11 -24.15 -14.27
N SER A 122 -0.81 -23.85 -15.37
CA SER A 122 -1.58 -24.83 -16.11
C SER A 122 -0.78 -26.12 -16.26
N ALA A 123 -1.41 -27.25 -15.94
CA ALA A 123 -0.88 -28.58 -16.21
C ALA A 123 -0.44 -28.68 -17.68
N SER A 124 0.86 -28.59 -17.93
CA SER A 124 1.47 -29.01 -19.18
C SER A 124 2.39 -30.19 -18.90
N THR A 125 2.13 -31.23 -19.68
CA THR A 125 2.71 -32.56 -19.64
C THR A 125 4.19 -32.54 -20.03
N SER A 126 5.08 -32.75 -19.06
CA SER A 126 6.21 -33.70 -19.13
C SER A 126 7.19 -33.45 -17.98
N GLY A 127 7.26 -34.39 -17.02
CA GLY A 127 8.22 -34.38 -15.92
C GLY A 127 7.56 -34.12 -14.57
N ALA A 128 7.27 -35.19 -13.82
CA ALA A 128 6.66 -35.13 -12.50
C ALA A 128 7.58 -34.41 -11.49
N ALA A 129 7.42 -33.10 -11.36
CA ALA A 129 7.82 -32.39 -10.15
C ALA A 129 6.83 -32.79 -9.06
N ALA A 130 7.28 -33.51 -8.03
CA ALA A 130 6.45 -33.91 -6.90
C ALA A 130 5.76 -32.66 -6.31
N ALA A 131 4.43 -32.72 -6.19
CA ALA A 131 3.64 -31.68 -5.54
C ALA A 131 4.17 -31.42 -4.13
N ALA A 132 4.29 -30.15 -3.73
CA ALA A 132 4.66 -29.81 -2.35
C ALA A 132 3.65 -30.44 -1.37
N PRO A 133 4.10 -31.04 -0.25
CA PRO A 133 3.20 -31.65 0.71
C PRO A 133 2.26 -30.60 1.31
N THR A 134 0.97 -30.90 1.39
CA THR A 134 -0.04 -30.00 2.00
C THR A 134 0.12 -30.00 3.53
N ALA A 135 -0.27 -28.92 4.20
CA ALA A 135 -0.25 -28.87 5.68
C ALA A 135 -0.98 -30.06 6.32
N ALA A 136 -2.11 -30.47 5.78
CA ALA A 136 -2.85 -31.65 6.23
C ALA A 136 -2.02 -32.94 6.14
N SER A 137 -1.27 -33.15 5.05
CA SER A 137 -0.41 -34.34 4.89
C SER A 137 0.76 -34.36 5.87
N VAL A 138 1.33 -33.19 6.16
CA VAL A 138 2.44 -33.05 7.13
C VAL A 138 1.92 -33.22 8.54
N LEU A 139 0.82 -32.55 8.90
CA LEU A 139 0.17 -32.71 10.20
C LEU A 139 -0.22 -34.16 10.46
N ALA A 140 -0.82 -34.84 9.48
CA ALA A 140 -1.13 -36.26 9.60
C ALA A 140 0.13 -37.11 9.86
N SER A 141 1.22 -36.86 9.12
CA SER A 141 2.48 -37.61 9.31
C SER A 141 3.18 -37.31 10.63
N TRP A 142 3.11 -36.08 11.15
CA TRP A 142 3.84 -35.65 12.33
C TRP A 142 3.07 -35.87 13.64
N SER A 143 1.74 -35.82 13.59
CA SER A 143 0.85 -35.98 14.74
C SER A 143 1.05 -37.26 15.54
N THR A 144 1.57 -38.31 14.91
CA THR A 144 1.84 -39.62 15.53
C THR A 144 3.33 -39.99 15.52
N ASN A 145 4.23 -39.11 15.06
CA ASN A 145 5.65 -39.41 14.90
C ASN A 145 6.52 -38.48 15.75
N ALA A 146 6.67 -38.83 17.03
CA ALA A 146 7.51 -38.08 17.97
C ALA A 146 8.99 -38.03 17.54
N THR A 147 9.48 -39.00 16.75
CA THR A 147 10.86 -39.00 16.24
C THR A 147 11.10 -37.85 15.27
N LYS A 148 10.12 -37.48 14.43
CA LYS A 148 10.24 -36.29 13.57
C LYS A 148 10.29 -34.99 14.38
N THR A 149 9.43 -34.86 15.39
CA THR A 149 9.41 -33.70 16.29
C THR A 149 10.73 -33.61 17.08
N GLN A 150 11.24 -34.73 17.57
CA GLN A 150 12.55 -34.79 18.22
C GLN A 150 13.68 -34.44 17.25
N GLY A 151 13.63 -34.91 16.00
CA GLY A 151 14.62 -34.58 14.99
C GLY A 151 14.64 -33.09 14.64
N PHE A 152 13.47 -32.47 14.50
CA PHE A 152 13.35 -31.01 14.38
C PHE A 152 14.04 -30.31 15.58
N CYS A 153 13.76 -30.76 16.80
CA CYS A 153 14.34 -30.16 18.01
C CYS A 153 15.83 -30.39 18.14
N ASN A 154 16.35 -31.56 17.77
CA ASN A 154 17.78 -31.84 17.74
C ASN A 154 18.50 -30.92 16.75
N ALA A 155 17.94 -30.75 15.55
CA ALA A 155 18.48 -29.84 14.55
C ALA A 155 18.46 -28.38 15.05
N MET A 156 17.33 -27.93 15.61
CA MET A 156 17.19 -26.60 16.23
C MET A 156 18.23 -26.36 17.32
N ASN A 157 18.43 -27.33 18.21
CA ASN A 157 19.33 -27.20 19.36
C ASN A 157 20.82 -27.24 18.99
N SER A 158 21.21 -28.16 18.09
CA SER A 158 22.63 -28.47 17.88
C SER A 158 23.24 -27.88 16.61
N LYS A 159 22.41 -27.45 15.65
CA LYS A 159 22.88 -27.00 14.33
C LYS A 159 22.28 -25.65 13.93
N VAL A 160 20.96 -25.61 13.79
CA VAL A 160 20.20 -24.46 13.30
C VAL A 160 20.34 -23.25 14.19
N GLY A 161 20.01 -23.38 15.48
CA GLY A 161 20.08 -22.27 16.44
C GLY A 161 21.47 -21.66 16.51
N PRO A 162 22.53 -22.46 16.76
CA PRO A 162 23.91 -21.98 16.74
C PRO A 162 24.28 -21.23 15.45
N CYS A 163 23.86 -21.74 14.28
CA CYS A 163 24.17 -21.12 13.00
C CYS A 163 23.34 -19.87 12.71
N ALA A 164 22.09 -19.81 13.16
CA ALA A 164 21.27 -18.61 13.10
C ALA A 164 21.88 -17.48 13.97
N GLU A 165 22.38 -17.79 15.17
CA GLU A 165 23.05 -16.84 16.06
C GLU A 165 24.25 -16.16 15.37
N ALA A 166 25.05 -16.93 14.63
CA ALA A 166 26.24 -16.43 13.95
C ALA A 166 25.94 -15.74 12.61
N LEU A 167 25.05 -16.31 11.79
CA LEU A 167 24.89 -15.91 10.39
C LEU A 167 23.86 -14.80 10.16
N ILE A 168 22.79 -14.69 10.95
CA ILE A 168 21.79 -13.63 10.78
C ILE A 168 22.42 -12.24 10.93
N PRO A 169 23.20 -11.95 11.99
CA PRO A 169 23.87 -10.65 12.13
C PRO A 169 24.86 -10.36 11.01
N ALA A 170 25.62 -11.39 10.57
CA ALA A 170 26.58 -11.25 9.48
C ALA A 170 25.88 -10.92 8.16
N LEU A 171 24.80 -11.64 7.83
CA LEU A 171 24.02 -11.42 6.61
C LEU A 171 23.35 -10.05 6.62
N LEU A 172 22.68 -9.64 7.69
CA LEU A 172 22.08 -8.31 7.78
C LEU A 172 23.14 -7.20 7.74
N GLY A 173 24.32 -7.43 8.34
CA GLY A 173 25.47 -6.54 8.24
C GLY A 173 26.00 -6.40 6.81
N ILE A 174 26.01 -7.49 6.04
CA ILE A 174 26.30 -7.48 4.59
C ILE A 174 25.23 -6.65 3.89
N LEU A 175 23.95 -7.03 3.97
CA LEU A 175 22.86 -6.38 3.22
C LEU A 175 22.76 -4.86 3.43
N ARG A 176 22.96 -4.38 4.67
CA ARG A 176 22.96 -2.94 4.98
C ARG A 176 24.10 -2.16 4.32
N LYS A 177 25.22 -2.80 3.97
CA LYS A 177 26.34 -2.17 3.26
C LYS A 177 26.10 -2.04 1.75
N GLY A 178 25.00 -2.56 1.21
CA GLY A 178 24.74 -2.64 -0.22
C GLY A 178 25.85 -3.35 -1.03
N PRO A 179 26.31 -4.55 -0.63
CA PRO A 179 27.48 -5.17 -1.20
C PRO A 179 27.16 -5.86 -2.53
N LYS A 180 28.23 -6.23 -3.25
CA LYS A 180 28.13 -6.86 -4.57
C LYS A 180 27.24 -8.10 -4.53
N CYS A 181 26.41 -8.20 -5.55
CA CYS A 181 25.46 -9.27 -5.85
C CYS A 181 24.29 -9.42 -4.86
N CYS A 182 23.99 -8.40 -4.05
CA CYS A 182 22.97 -8.48 -2.99
C CYS A 182 21.80 -7.51 -3.20
N GLY A 183 21.67 -6.87 -4.37
CA GLY A 183 20.69 -5.80 -4.61
C GLY A 183 19.24 -6.15 -4.26
N ALA A 184 18.75 -7.35 -4.63
CA ALA A 184 17.39 -7.79 -4.30
C ALA A 184 17.23 -8.13 -2.81
N LEU A 185 18.22 -8.77 -2.18
CA LEU A 185 18.18 -9.03 -0.73
C LEU A 185 18.25 -7.75 0.12
N ALA A 186 18.96 -6.73 -0.35
CA ALA A 186 19.04 -5.44 0.33
C ALA A 186 17.66 -4.76 0.41
N GLN A 187 16.78 -4.98 -0.57
CA GLN A 187 15.39 -4.53 -0.53
C GLN A 187 14.61 -5.22 0.60
N TYR A 188 14.81 -6.52 0.80
CA TYR A 188 14.17 -7.26 1.90
C TYR A 188 14.67 -6.82 3.27
N ALA A 189 15.95 -6.47 3.39
CA ALA A 189 16.49 -5.88 4.62
C ALA A 189 15.86 -4.50 4.93
N ASP A 190 15.57 -3.70 3.92
CA ASP A 190 14.83 -2.44 4.08
C ASP A 190 13.39 -2.70 4.55
N VAL A 191 12.69 -3.68 3.97
CA VAL A 191 11.34 -4.09 4.41
C VAL A 191 11.33 -4.63 5.85
N LEU A 192 12.36 -5.38 6.27
CA LEU A 192 12.52 -5.84 7.66
C LEU A 192 12.49 -4.69 8.67
N THR A 193 13.00 -3.52 8.27
CA THR A 193 13.03 -2.32 9.12
C THR A 193 11.61 -1.81 9.44
N LEU A 194 10.65 -2.02 8.53
CA LEU A 194 9.25 -1.63 8.72
C LEU A 194 8.57 -2.42 9.85
N ILE A 195 9.06 -3.63 10.13
CA ILE A 195 8.39 -4.62 10.98
C ILE A 195 9.19 -4.88 12.26
N THR A 196 10.34 -4.21 12.40
CA THR A 196 11.21 -4.30 13.58
C THR A 196 10.59 -3.50 14.73
N PRO A 197 10.25 -4.13 15.88
CA PRO A 197 9.64 -3.44 17.00
C PRO A 197 10.49 -2.27 17.50
N ALA A 198 9.83 -1.24 18.04
CA ALA A 198 10.51 -0.08 18.59
C ALA A 198 11.54 -0.49 19.67
N GLY A 199 12.73 0.10 19.61
CA GLY A 199 13.82 -0.19 20.55
C GLY A 199 14.55 -1.52 20.33
N LYS A 200 14.21 -2.28 19.28
CA LYS A 200 14.92 -3.52 18.91
C LYS A 200 15.74 -3.36 17.65
N SER A 201 16.78 -4.18 17.52
CA SER A 201 17.46 -4.43 16.25
C SER A 201 16.63 -5.39 15.39
N ALA A 202 16.88 -5.40 14.09
CA ALA A 202 16.24 -6.33 13.18
C ALA A 202 16.63 -7.80 13.49
N GLU A 203 17.88 -7.99 13.91
CA GLU A 203 18.42 -9.26 14.41
C GLU A 203 17.62 -9.76 15.61
N GLN A 204 17.39 -8.90 16.61
CA GLN A 204 16.64 -9.30 17.80
C GLN A 204 15.19 -9.66 17.45
N ALA A 205 14.56 -8.92 16.53
CA ALA A 205 13.20 -9.23 16.08
C ALA A 205 13.12 -10.63 15.45
N LEU A 206 14.10 -11.00 14.62
CA LEU A 206 14.20 -12.35 14.04
C LEU A 206 14.50 -13.41 15.11
N PHE A 207 15.39 -13.12 16.08
CA PHE A 207 15.70 -14.04 17.17
C PHE A 207 14.50 -14.32 18.05
N ASP A 208 13.67 -13.32 18.34
CA ASP A 208 12.44 -13.50 19.12
C ASP A 208 11.45 -14.43 18.42
N LEU A 209 11.28 -14.27 17.10
CA LEU A 209 10.41 -15.11 16.29
C LEU A 209 10.91 -16.57 16.25
N ILE A 210 12.21 -16.76 16.02
CA ILE A 210 12.85 -18.09 16.03
C ILE A 210 12.74 -18.73 17.41
N ASN A 211 13.02 -17.97 18.48
CA ASN A 211 12.91 -18.45 19.85
C ASN A 211 11.48 -18.83 20.21
N GLY A 212 10.48 -18.06 19.78
CA GLY A 212 9.07 -18.38 19.96
C GLY A 212 8.70 -19.72 19.31
N LEU A 213 9.06 -19.91 18.04
CA LEU A 213 8.82 -21.16 17.32
C LEU A 213 9.58 -22.32 17.98
N HIS A 214 10.85 -22.11 18.33
CA HIS A 214 11.68 -23.13 18.94
C HIS A 214 11.10 -23.59 20.29
N ARG A 215 10.69 -22.65 21.15
CA ARG A 215 10.06 -22.96 22.44
C ARG A 215 8.70 -23.64 22.27
N THR A 216 7.90 -23.21 21.28
CA THR A 216 6.61 -23.84 20.95
C THR A 216 6.78 -25.34 20.66
N MET A 217 7.80 -25.68 19.87
CA MET A 217 8.01 -27.05 19.41
C MET A 217 8.82 -27.90 20.40
N CYS A 218 9.83 -27.31 21.04
CA CYS A 218 10.93 -28.04 21.68
C CYS A 218 11.06 -27.84 23.18
N THR A 219 10.12 -27.13 23.81
CA THR A 219 9.93 -27.26 25.25
C THR A 219 9.51 -28.69 25.58
N VAL A 220 10.07 -29.23 26.65
CA VAL A 220 9.79 -30.59 27.13
C VAL A 220 8.93 -30.48 28.38
N ALA A 221 7.85 -31.24 28.43
CA ALA A 221 6.90 -31.28 29.53
C ALA A 221 6.94 -32.65 30.22
N GLY A 222 7.00 -32.67 31.56
CA GLY A 222 7.04 -33.90 32.36
C GLY A 222 8.22 -34.81 32.01
N ASP A 223 7.97 -36.12 31.88
CA ASP A 223 8.95 -37.16 31.57
C ASP A 223 9.26 -37.21 30.05
N ASP A 224 9.91 -36.18 29.53
CA ASP A 224 10.44 -36.11 28.15
C ASP A 224 9.42 -35.95 26.99
N THR A 225 8.20 -35.48 27.25
CA THR A 225 7.24 -35.20 26.16
C THR A 225 7.45 -33.84 25.53
N LEU A 226 7.75 -33.79 24.22
CA LEU A 226 7.86 -32.51 23.49
C LEU A 226 6.49 -31.82 23.37
N CYS A 227 6.43 -30.56 23.77
CA CYS A 227 5.26 -29.69 23.65
C CYS A 227 4.73 -29.60 22.21
N GLY A 228 5.64 -29.58 21.23
CA GLY A 228 5.29 -29.60 19.81
C GLY A 228 4.50 -30.84 19.40
N GLN A 229 4.70 -31.99 20.04
CA GLN A 229 3.99 -33.22 19.70
C GLN A 229 2.51 -33.13 20.05
N GLY A 230 2.19 -32.63 21.24
CA GLY A 230 0.80 -32.41 21.68
C GLY A 230 0.08 -31.39 20.79
N LEU A 231 0.77 -30.29 20.46
CA LEU A 231 0.24 -29.27 19.55
C LEU A 231 -0.01 -29.83 18.15
N LEU A 232 0.94 -30.53 17.54
CA LEU A 232 0.78 -31.12 16.20
C LEU A 232 -0.33 -32.17 16.16
N HIS A 233 -0.50 -32.95 17.23
CA HIS A 233 -1.60 -33.89 17.36
C HIS A 233 -2.96 -33.18 17.37
N TYR A 234 -3.08 -32.12 18.17
CA TYR A 234 -4.27 -31.27 18.17
C TYR A 234 -4.51 -30.62 16.80
N LEU A 235 -3.49 -30.01 16.19
CA LEU A 235 -3.62 -29.39 14.88
C LEU A 235 -4.08 -30.39 13.81
N ALA A 236 -3.60 -31.63 13.82
CA ALA A 236 -4.04 -32.65 12.88
C ALA A 236 -5.52 -33.01 13.03
N SER A 237 -6.10 -32.91 14.24
CA SER A 237 -7.51 -33.20 14.48
C SER A 237 -8.44 -32.06 14.04
N VAL A 238 -7.97 -30.81 14.07
CA VAL A 238 -8.77 -29.62 13.73
C VAL A 238 -8.51 -29.08 12.32
N ALA A 239 -7.35 -29.38 11.72
CA ALA A 239 -6.95 -28.86 10.40
C ALA A 239 -7.88 -29.30 9.25
N SER A 240 -8.57 -30.43 9.39
CA SER A 240 -9.58 -30.89 8.42
C SER A 240 -10.80 -29.97 8.35
N THR A 241 -11.08 -29.24 9.43
CA THR A 241 -12.25 -28.35 9.57
C THR A 241 -11.88 -26.90 9.27
N SER A 242 -10.64 -26.49 9.54
CA SER A 242 -10.17 -25.11 9.33
C SER A 242 -9.76 -24.78 7.89
N GLY A 243 -9.52 -25.79 7.05
CA GLY A 243 -9.09 -25.59 5.66
C GLY A 243 -7.66 -25.04 5.53
N ALA A 244 -6.86 -25.08 6.60
CA ALA A 244 -5.50 -24.57 6.62
C ALA A 244 -4.61 -25.28 5.59
N LYS A 245 -4.07 -24.52 4.63
CA LYS A 245 -3.17 -25.05 3.59
C LYS A 245 -1.68 -25.01 3.96
N SER A 246 -1.31 -24.22 4.96
CA SER A 246 0.04 -24.11 5.52
C SER A 246 0.07 -24.48 7.02
N LEU A 247 1.20 -25.00 7.50
CA LEU A 247 1.36 -25.29 8.93
C LEU A 247 1.42 -24.01 9.76
N LEU A 248 1.89 -22.89 9.19
CA LEU A 248 1.84 -21.58 9.84
C LEU A 248 0.39 -21.13 10.08
N THR A 249 -0.47 -21.28 9.07
CA THR A 249 -1.91 -21.01 9.15
C THR A 249 -2.55 -21.83 10.28
N ALA A 250 -2.25 -23.13 10.35
CA ALA A 250 -2.76 -24.00 11.41
C ALA A 250 -2.22 -23.61 12.81
N LEU A 251 -0.90 -23.39 12.96
CA LEU A 251 -0.29 -22.99 14.23
C LEU A 251 -0.90 -21.71 14.81
N VAL A 252 -1.14 -20.71 13.96
CA VAL A 252 -1.67 -19.41 14.39
C VAL A 252 -3.19 -19.44 14.56
N PHE A 253 -3.94 -20.00 13.61
CA PHE A 253 -5.40 -19.93 13.66
C PHE A 253 -6.01 -21.06 14.50
N ASP A 254 -5.55 -22.29 14.34
CA ASP A 254 -6.14 -23.40 15.08
C ASP A 254 -5.54 -23.53 16.48
N GLY A 255 -4.23 -23.30 16.60
CA GLY A 255 -3.49 -23.32 17.87
C GLY A 255 -3.52 -21.98 18.63
N GLY A 256 -3.38 -20.86 17.93
CA GLY A 256 -3.24 -19.54 18.57
C GLY A 256 -4.55 -18.90 19.02
N LEU A 257 -5.59 -18.91 18.18
CA LEU A 257 -6.86 -18.22 18.47
C LEU A 257 -7.49 -18.53 19.83
N PRO A 258 -7.52 -19.80 20.28
CA PRO A 258 -8.12 -20.14 21.56
C PRO A 258 -7.44 -19.46 22.76
N LEU A 259 -6.17 -19.05 22.61
CA LEU A 259 -5.45 -18.33 23.67
C LEU A 259 -5.99 -16.91 23.91
N TYR A 260 -6.81 -16.35 23.01
CA TYR A 260 -7.35 -14.99 23.14
C TYR A 260 -8.75 -14.88 23.69
N VAL A 261 -9.31 -16.05 23.96
CA VAL A 261 -10.62 -16.19 24.60
C VAL A 261 -10.49 -16.74 26.02
N LEU A 262 -9.26 -16.91 26.52
CA LEU A 262 -9.00 -17.36 27.89
C LEU A 262 -9.72 -16.47 28.92
N PRO A 263 -10.17 -17.03 30.05
CA PRO A 263 -10.84 -16.25 31.09
C PRO A 263 -9.84 -15.37 31.86
N ASP A 264 -10.33 -14.23 32.37
CA ASP A 264 -9.55 -13.27 33.17
C ASP A 264 -9.01 -13.89 34.48
N THR A 265 -9.73 -14.89 34.99
CA THR A 265 -9.36 -15.66 36.18
C THR A 265 -9.35 -17.15 35.85
N GLY A 266 -8.44 -17.90 36.46
CA GLY A 266 -8.33 -19.34 36.19
C GLY A 266 -7.66 -19.71 34.86
N THR A 267 -6.93 -18.78 34.22
CA THR A 267 -6.18 -19.01 32.97
C THR A 267 -5.32 -20.28 33.02
N CYS A 268 -4.62 -20.52 34.14
CA CYS A 268 -3.75 -21.70 34.29
C CYS A 268 -4.56 -23.00 34.32
N ALA A 269 -5.69 -23.01 35.03
CA ALA A 269 -6.58 -24.17 35.10
C ALA A 269 -7.25 -24.46 33.75
N ALA A 270 -7.57 -23.42 32.96
CA ALA A 270 -8.08 -23.57 31.60
C ALA A 270 -7.05 -24.23 30.66
N LEU A 271 -5.77 -23.89 30.81
CA LEU A 271 -4.69 -24.45 30.00
C LEU A 271 -4.27 -25.86 30.41
N ASP A 272 -4.49 -26.26 31.68
CA ASP A 272 -4.34 -27.64 32.17
C ASP A 272 -5.48 -28.58 31.68
N ALA A 273 -6.55 -28.03 31.09
CA ALA A 273 -7.72 -28.77 30.63
C ALA A 273 -7.71 -29.02 29.11
N THR A 274 -8.47 -30.00 28.65
CA THR A 274 -8.70 -30.28 27.22
C THR A 274 -9.81 -29.41 26.61
N SER A 275 -10.10 -28.28 27.24
CA SER A 275 -11.06 -27.30 26.76
C SER A 275 -10.88 -25.98 27.49
N ILE A 276 -11.04 -24.87 26.79
CA ILE A 276 -10.89 -23.52 27.34
C ILE A 276 -12.28 -22.90 27.56
N PRO A 277 -12.64 -22.47 28.79
CA PRO A 277 -13.79 -21.62 29.01
C PRO A 277 -13.63 -20.31 28.22
N SER A 278 -14.63 -19.96 27.41
CA SER A 278 -14.57 -18.75 26.59
C SER A 278 -15.01 -17.52 27.36
N ARG A 279 -14.20 -16.45 27.34
CA ARG A 279 -14.62 -15.11 27.79
C ARG A 279 -15.61 -14.44 26.85
N LEU A 280 -15.65 -14.86 25.58
CA LEU A 280 -16.46 -14.21 24.55
C LEU A 280 -17.93 -14.62 24.61
N VAL A 281 -18.20 -15.86 25.03
CA VAL A 281 -19.52 -16.48 25.07
C VAL A 281 -19.69 -17.14 26.44
N SER A 282 -20.63 -16.62 27.23
CA SER A 282 -20.87 -17.09 28.59
C SER A 282 -21.26 -18.58 28.59
N GLY A 283 -20.61 -19.36 29.45
CA GLY A 283 -20.87 -20.81 29.59
C GLY A 283 -20.31 -21.68 28.46
N ALA A 284 -19.67 -21.10 27.43
CA ALA A 284 -19.07 -21.86 26.35
C ALA A 284 -17.72 -22.47 26.75
N SER A 285 -17.43 -23.64 26.19
CA SER A 285 -16.18 -24.36 26.37
C SER A 285 -15.61 -24.75 25.00
N ILE A 286 -14.48 -24.15 24.64
CA ILE A 286 -13.82 -24.34 23.35
C ILE A 286 -12.94 -25.59 23.42
N PRO A 287 -13.12 -26.59 22.54
CA PRO A 287 -12.22 -27.73 22.46
C PRO A 287 -10.77 -27.26 22.23
N TYR A 288 -9.86 -27.78 23.05
CA TYR A 288 -8.44 -27.46 22.96
C TYR A 288 -7.63 -28.64 23.52
N PHE A 289 -6.31 -28.57 23.49
CA PHE A 289 -5.48 -29.57 24.18
C PHE A 289 -5.00 -29.05 25.54
N ALA A 290 -4.67 -29.96 26.45
CA ALA A 290 -4.11 -29.64 27.77
C ALA A 290 -2.67 -29.12 27.64
N SER A 291 -2.53 -27.93 27.07
CA SER A 291 -1.25 -27.31 26.76
C SER A 291 -0.40 -27.05 27.99
N SER A 292 -0.99 -26.83 29.17
CA SER A 292 -0.28 -26.65 30.44
C SER A 292 0.89 -25.65 30.27
N CYS A 293 2.08 -25.97 30.80
CA CYS A 293 3.28 -25.15 30.64
C CYS A 293 3.79 -25.02 29.20
N CYS A 294 3.33 -25.85 28.25
CA CYS A 294 3.67 -25.72 26.82
C CYS A 294 3.09 -24.47 26.17
N ALA A 295 2.01 -23.90 26.72
CA ALA A 295 1.40 -22.69 26.18
C ALA A 295 2.36 -21.49 26.17
N ALA A 296 3.37 -21.47 27.04
CA ALA A 296 4.32 -20.37 27.14
C ALA A 296 5.17 -20.19 25.88
N GLY A 297 5.51 -21.28 25.17
CA GLY A 297 6.25 -21.22 23.91
C GLY A 297 5.43 -20.56 22.81
N LEU A 298 4.18 -21.00 22.64
CA LEU A 298 3.26 -20.45 21.65
C LEU A 298 2.90 -18.99 21.96
N ALA A 299 2.71 -18.66 23.24
CA ALA A 299 2.49 -17.28 23.67
C ALA A 299 3.67 -16.36 23.31
N ALA A 300 4.92 -16.82 23.47
CA ALA A 300 6.10 -16.06 23.09
C ALA A 300 6.21 -15.84 21.56
N LEU A 301 5.85 -16.85 20.77
CA LEU A 301 5.78 -16.73 19.31
C LEU A 301 4.76 -15.67 18.89
N LEU A 302 3.55 -15.76 19.44
CA LEU A 302 2.46 -14.84 19.11
C LEU A 302 2.78 -13.41 19.59
N GLU A 303 3.45 -13.25 20.73
CA GLU A 303 3.94 -11.96 21.21
C GLU A 303 4.94 -11.30 20.26
N ALA A 304 5.90 -12.06 19.73
CA ALA A 304 6.86 -11.54 18.77
C ALA A 304 6.16 -11.01 17.51
N VAL A 305 5.18 -11.76 16.99
CA VAL A 305 4.36 -11.37 15.82
C VAL A 305 3.53 -10.12 16.11
N ASP A 306 2.86 -10.06 17.27
CA ASP A 306 2.01 -8.94 17.64
C ASP A 306 2.79 -7.63 17.76
N ARG A 307 4.00 -7.66 18.35
CA ARG A 307 4.86 -6.46 18.45
C ARG A 307 5.29 -5.93 17.09
N SER A 308 5.60 -6.81 16.14
CA SER A 308 5.93 -6.42 14.76
C SER A 308 4.72 -5.82 14.04
N LEU A 309 3.53 -6.38 14.26
CA LEU A 309 2.29 -5.86 13.68
C LEU A 309 1.92 -4.48 14.23
N ALA A 310 1.92 -4.34 15.55
CA ALA A 310 1.60 -3.09 16.22
C ALA A 310 2.58 -1.98 15.82
N ARG A 311 3.84 -2.32 15.58
CA ARG A 311 4.81 -1.37 15.00
C ARG A 311 4.35 -0.88 13.63
N LEU A 312 4.06 -1.80 12.70
CA LEU A 312 3.73 -1.48 11.32
C LEU A 312 2.39 -0.72 11.20
N THR A 313 1.35 -1.19 11.89
CA THR A 313 -0.03 -0.79 11.65
C THR A 313 -0.63 0.11 12.74
N GLY A 314 0.00 0.16 13.91
CA GLY A 314 -0.55 0.81 15.11
C GLY A 314 -1.58 -0.03 15.86
N ASN A 315 -2.09 -1.10 15.26
CA ASN A 315 -3.01 -2.03 15.91
C ASN A 315 -2.28 -3.27 16.42
N THR A 316 -2.53 -3.62 17.68
CA THR A 316 -2.28 -4.96 18.19
C THR A 316 -3.25 -5.95 17.57
N VAL A 317 -2.93 -7.23 17.69
CA VAL A 317 -3.80 -8.24 17.11
C VAL A 317 -5.20 -8.29 17.77
N PRO A 318 -5.40 -8.23 19.12
CA PRO A 318 -6.72 -8.23 19.75
C PRO A 318 -7.57 -7.07 19.29
N GLU A 319 -6.97 -5.87 19.14
CA GLU A 319 -7.68 -4.70 18.63
C GLU A 319 -8.24 -4.99 17.24
N THR A 320 -7.43 -5.59 16.36
CA THR A 320 -7.91 -6.03 15.05
C THR A 320 -9.03 -7.06 15.17
N LEU A 321 -8.96 -7.97 16.15
CA LEU A 321 -9.96 -9.04 16.30
C LEU A 321 -11.30 -8.49 16.72
N ASN A 322 -11.24 -7.56 17.65
CA ASN A 322 -12.41 -6.84 18.09
C ASN A 322 -13.01 -6.05 16.93
N LEU A 323 -12.22 -5.50 16.01
CA LEU A 323 -12.74 -4.83 14.80
C LEU A 323 -13.42 -5.81 13.83
N ILE A 324 -12.74 -6.90 13.43
CA ILE A 324 -13.30 -7.87 12.46
C ILE A 324 -14.49 -8.66 13.03
N ALA A 325 -14.59 -8.81 14.35
CA ALA A 325 -15.72 -9.47 15.01
C ALA A 325 -16.80 -8.48 15.50
N ALA A 326 -16.69 -7.19 15.15
CA ALA A 326 -17.60 -6.12 15.58
C ALA A 326 -17.79 -6.02 17.12
N ARG A 327 -16.72 -6.24 17.89
CA ARG A 327 -16.67 -6.19 19.37
C ARG A 327 -15.95 -4.97 19.93
N GLN A 328 -15.57 -3.98 19.11
CA GLN A 328 -14.89 -2.77 19.62
C GLN A 328 -15.70 -2.01 20.69
N ALA A 329 -17.03 -2.04 20.61
CA ALA A 329 -17.93 -1.41 21.58
C ALA A 329 -18.45 -2.37 22.68
N ALA A 330 -18.03 -3.64 22.65
CA ALA A 330 -18.43 -4.61 23.66
C ALA A 330 -17.79 -4.31 25.03
N ALA A 331 -18.38 -4.84 26.11
CA ALA A 331 -17.76 -4.76 27.43
C ALA A 331 -16.37 -5.42 27.40
N LYS A 332 -15.36 -4.78 28.03
CA LYS A 332 -13.96 -5.27 28.02
C LYS A 332 -13.80 -6.74 28.42
N ALA A 333 -14.62 -7.21 29.36
CA ALA A 333 -14.65 -8.60 29.82
C ALA A 333 -15.04 -9.61 28.72
N THR A 334 -15.60 -9.13 27.61
CA THR A 334 -16.12 -9.92 26.49
C THR A 334 -15.45 -9.55 25.16
N GLN A 335 -14.29 -8.89 25.20
CA GLN A 335 -13.46 -8.60 24.04
C GLN A 335 -12.41 -9.70 23.85
N PHE A 336 -11.78 -9.79 22.68
CA PHE A 336 -10.55 -10.56 22.54
C PHE A 336 -9.45 -9.91 23.39
N GLN A 337 -8.68 -10.73 24.09
CA GLN A 337 -7.55 -10.25 24.88
C GLN A 337 -6.42 -11.27 24.92
N ALA A 338 -5.27 -10.67 25.01
CA ALA A 338 -3.97 -11.17 25.37
C ALA A 338 -3.70 -11.83 26.72
N PHE A 339 -2.86 -12.85 26.70
CA PHE A 339 -2.36 -13.46 27.93
C PHE A 339 -0.83 -13.69 27.94
N TYR A 340 -0.07 -13.02 27.07
CA TYR A 340 1.39 -13.23 26.94
C TYR A 340 2.17 -13.04 28.25
N SER A 341 1.77 -12.10 29.11
CA SER A 341 2.42 -11.87 30.41
C SER A 341 1.86 -12.72 31.55
N ALA A 342 0.67 -13.30 31.36
CA ALA A 342 -0.02 -14.11 32.36
C ALA A 342 0.39 -15.60 32.25
N ILE A 343 0.45 -16.13 31.02
CA ILE A 343 0.77 -17.54 30.74
C ILE A 343 2.13 -17.95 31.34
N PRO A 344 3.24 -17.19 31.19
CA PRO A 344 4.52 -17.57 31.78
C PRO A 344 4.55 -17.54 33.31
N LYS A 345 3.57 -16.89 33.96
CA LYS A 345 3.44 -16.79 35.42
C LYS A 345 2.54 -17.88 36.01
N CYS A 346 1.97 -18.74 35.17
CA CYS A 346 1.07 -19.78 35.62
C CYS A 346 1.78 -20.87 36.43
N ALA A 347 1.15 -21.28 37.53
CA ALA A 347 1.53 -22.45 38.29
C ALA A 347 0.80 -23.67 37.71
N PHE A 348 1.42 -24.34 36.73
CA PHE A 348 0.87 -25.52 36.09
C PHE A 348 1.11 -26.79 36.91
N LYS A 349 0.25 -27.80 36.73
CA LYS A 349 0.46 -29.13 37.34
C LYS A 349 1.72 -29.82 36.81
N GLN A 350 2.07 -29.56 35.56
CA GLN A 350 3.23 -30.12 34.89
C GLN A 350 4.37 -29.10 34.87
N SER A 351 5.60 -29.55 35.11
CA SER A 351 6.80 -28.74 34.90
C SER A 351 7.30 -28.86 33.46
N CYS A 352 7.80 -27.76 32.90
CA CYS A 352 8.42 -27.74 31.59
C CYS A 352 9.88 -27.27 31.68
N SER A 353 10.75 -27.87 30.87
CA SER A 353 12.11 -27.40 30.63
C SER A 353 12.21 -26.77 29.23
N GLY A 354 12.95 -25.67 29.13
CA GLY A 354 13.20 -25.01 27.85
C GLY A 354 14.08 -25.87 26.93
N PRO A 355 14.11 -25.56 25.62
CA PRO A 355 15.03 -26.24 24.71
C PRO A 355 16.49 -26.02 25.12
N ALA A 356 17.35 -26.97 24.75
CA ALA A 356 18.78 -26.96 25.11
C ALA A 356 19.54 -25.75 24.54
N PHE A 357 19.01 -25.12 23.48
CA PHE A 357 19.55 -23.91 22.89
C PHE A 357 18.45 -22.86 22.70
N VAL A 358 18.76 -21.62 23.03
CA VAL A 358 17.93 -20.45 22.68
C VAL A 358 18.84 -19.34 22.21
N LEU A 359 18.38 -18.60 21.19
CA LEU A 359 19.07 -17.42 20.72
C LEU A 359 19.04 -16.33 21.82
N PRO A 360 20.02 -15.41 21.83
CA PRO A 360 20.04 -14.32 22.78
C PRO A 360 18.73 -13.53 22.84
N SER A 361 18.28 -13.21 24.05
CA SER A 361 17.11 -12.34 24.29
C SER A 361 17.41 -10.85 24.10
N SER A 362 18.69 -10.51 23.91
CA SER A 362 19.15 -9.17 23.59
C SER A 362 20.37 -9.26 22.66
N PHE A 363 20.26 -8.68 21.46
CA PHE A 363 21.29 -8.69 20.44
C PHE A 363 21.26 -7.39 19.64
N GLY A 364 22.45 -6.81 19.43
CA GLY A 364 22.62 -5.56 18.71
C GLY A 364 21.97 -4.36 19.41
N THR A 365 22.08 -3.19 18.78
CA THR A 365 21.39 -1.97 19.20
C THR A 365 20.36 -1.59 18.15
N ALA A 366 19.28 -0.93 18.57
CA ALA A 366 18.35 -0.33 17.62
C ALA A 366 19.11 0.61 16.66
N PRO A 367 18.73 0.69 15.37
CA PRO A 367 19.37 1.59 14.43
C PRO A 367 19.25 3.04 14.90
N ALA A 368 20.30 3.84 14.65
CA ALA A 368 20.25 5.27 14.94
C ALA A 368 19.25 5.97 14.01
N GLU A 369 18.41 6.83 14.59
CA GLU A 369 17.43 7.60 13.82
C GLU A 369 18.11 8.76 13.09
N SER A 370 17.84 8.91 11.79
CA SER A 370 18.39 9.99 10.96
C SER A 370 17.38 11.10 10.75
N ARG A 371 17.59 12.25 11.40
CA ARG A 371 16.75 13.45 11.19
C ARG A 371 16.89 14.02 9.77
N ALA A 372 18.10 14.00 9.23
CA ALA A 372 18.36 14.41 7.85
C ALA A 372 17.72 13.44 6.84
N GLY A 373 17.81 12.13 7.10
CA GLY A 373 17.14 11.10 6.29
C GLY A 373 15.62 11.23 6.32
N LEU A 374 15.04 11.50 7.50
CA LEU A 374 13.61 11.78 7.64
C LEU A 374 13.18 12.98 6.79
N ALA A 375 13.89 14.10 6.89
CA ALA A 375 13.57 15.30 6.12
C ALA A 375 13.67 15.09 4.60
N ALA A 376 14.66 14.31 4.15
CA ALA A 376 14.85 13.99 2.73
C ALA A 376 13.77 13.05 2.16
N LYS A 377 13.17 12.20 3.01
CA LYS A 377 12.22 11.15 2.60
C LYS A 377 10.76 11.52 2.83
N THR A 378 10.50 12.46 3.73
CA THR A 378 9.13 12.91 4.02
C THR A 378 8.74 13.93 2.97
N ALA A 379 7.91 13.52 2.02
CA ALA A 379 7.39 14.41 0.99
C ALA A 379 6.52 15.52 1.62
N GLN A 380 6.56 16.70 1.02
CA GLN A 380 5.85 17.90 1.47
C GLN A 380 5.21 18.59 0.26
N PRO A 381 4.04 19.24 0.41
CA PRO A 381 3.42 19.99 -0.68
C PRO A 381 4.30 21.19 -1.07
N LYS A 382 4.51 21.40 -2.37
CA LYS A 382 5.24 22.56 -2.92
C LYS A 382 4.29 23.64 -3.39
N GLY A 383 4.66 24.91 -3.21
CA GLY A 383 3.86 26.04 -3.69
C GLY A 383 2.49 26.19 -2.99
N VAL A 384 2.37 25.69 -1.75
CA VAL A 384 1.15 25.79 -0.95
C VAL A 384 1.40 26.61 0.30
N ALA A 385 0.63 27.69 0.47
CA ALA A 385 0.54 28.45 1.71
C ALA A 385 -0.68 27.98 2.51
N CYS A 386 -0.54 27.76 3.81
CA CYS A 386 -1.64 27.32 4.66
C CYS A 386 -1.38 27.59 6.14
N THR A 387 -2.43 27.54 6.95
CA THR A 387 -2.30 27.51 8.41
C THR A 387 -1.87 26.11 8.81
N ARG A 388 -0.73 25.97 9.49
CA ARG A 388 -0.22 24.67 9.94
C ARG A 388 -0.82 24.25 11.27
N VAL A 389 -1.20 22.98 11.39
CA VAL A 389 -1.69 22.34 12.62
C VAL A 389 -1.08 20.95 12.75
N ASP A 390 -0.94 20.46 13.98
CA ASP A 390 -0.49 19.09 14.22
C ASP A 390 -1.69 18.14 14.30
N VAL A 391 -1.62 17.03 13.58
CA VAL A 391 -2.60 15.94 13.63
C VAL A 391 -1.91 14.70 14.15
N CYS A 392 -2.39 14.16 15.27
CA CYS A 392 -1.78 13.02 15.96
C CYS A 392 -2.72 11.82 16.01
N ASP A 393 -2.16 10.60 15.92
CA ASP A 393 -2.88 9.35 16.20
C ASP A 393 -3.00 9.08 17.72
N ALA A 394 -3.73 8.01 18.11
CA ALA A 394 -3.83 7.59 19.51
C ALA A 394 -2.48 7.27 20.16
N ASP A 395 -1.48 6.86 19.37
CA ASP A 395 -0.11 6.57 19.81
C ASP A 395 0.75 7.85 19.96
N LYS A 396 0.16 9.03 19.77
CA LYS A 396 0.81 10.36 19.83
C LYS A 396 1.87 10.57 18.76
N VAL A 397 1.73 9.90 17.62
CA VAL A 397 2.54 10.13 16.42
C VAL A 397 1.88 11.25 15.62
N CYS A 398 2.57 12.38 15.47
CA CYS A 398 2.00 13.61 14.93
C CYS A 398 2.65 14.04 13.62
N SER A 399 1.85 14.55 12.68
CA SER A 399 2.33 15.22 11.47
C SER A 399 1.87 16.68 11.42
N SER A 400 2.74 17.56 10.95
CA SER A 400 2.37 18.96 10.69
C SER A 400 1.72 19.09 9.31
N VAL A 401 0.46 19.48 9.27
CA VAL A 401 -0.38 19.50 8.06
C VAL A 401 -1.03 20.86 7.85
N CYS A 402 -1.58 21.09 6.67
CA CYS A 402 -2.46 22.24 6.47
C CYS A 402 -3.78 22.00 7.20
N GLN A 403 -4.23 22.99 7.98
CA GLN A 403 -5.58 23.00 8.53
C GLN A 403 -6.58 22.89 7.37
N PRO A 404 -7.57 21.98 7.44
CA PRO A 404 -8.57 21.83 6.40
C PRO A 404 -9.23 23.16 6.02
N GLY A 405 -9.28 23.44 4.72
CA GLY A 405 -9.86 24.68 4.19
C GLY A 405 -8.96 25.91 4.38
N SER A 406 -7.65 25.75 4.59
CA SER A 406 -6.69 26.86 4.70
C SER A 406 -5.69 26.94 3.54
N ALA A 407 -5.59 25.91 2.70
CA ALA A 407 -4.60 25.85 1.63
C ALA A 407 -4.88 26.88 0.53
N ARG A 408 -3.81 27.50 0.05
CA ARG A 408 -3.80 28.45 -1.06
C ARG A 408 -2.61 28.15 -1.95
N ILE A 409 -2.78 28.35 -3.25
CA ILE A 409 -1.72 28.33 -4.27
C ILE A 409 -1.46 29.76 -4.76
N ALA A 410 -0.47 29.92 -5.63
CA ALA A 410 -0.17 31.23 -6.22
C ALA A 410 -1.44 31.86 -6.85
N PRO A 411 -1.75 33.13 -6.56
CA PRO A 411 -2.98 33.77 -7.04
C PRO A 411 -3.18 33.70 -8.56
N TRP A 412 -2.08 33.78 -9.33
CA TRP A 412 -2.13 33.69 -10.79
C TRP A 412 -2.61 32.33 -11.28
N ALA A 413 -2.13 31.25 -10.66
CA ALA A 413 -2.49 29.89 -11.00
C ALA A 413 -3.95 29.64 -10.65
N ALA A 414 -4.38 30.03 -9.43
CA ALA A 414 -5.78 29.92 -9.00
C ALA A 414 -6.74 30.62 -9.96
N ARG A 415 -6.40 31.84 -10.39
CA ARG A 415 -7.20 32.61 -11.35
C ARG A 415 -7.25 31.97 -12.73
N ALA A 416 -6.11 31.52 -13.26
CA ALA A 416 -6.04 30.87 -14.57
C ALA A 416 -6.81 29.54 -14.58
N LEU A 417 -6.72 28.75 -13.51
CA LEU A 417 -7.49 27.51 -13.34
C LEU A 417 -8.99 27.78 -13.22
N ALA A 418 -9.41 28.84 -12.53
CA ALA A 418 -10.81 29.24 -12.49
C ALA A 418 -11.34 29.62 -13.88
N PHE A 419 -10.56 30.34 -14.68
CA PHE A 419 -10.90 30.63 -16.07
C PHE A 419 -11.06 29.35 -16.89
N GLN A 420 -10.07 28.47 -16.88
CA GLN A 420 -10.08 27.21 -17.63
C GLN A 420 -11.26 26.32 -17.23
N ARG A 421 -11.61 26.31 -15.94
CA ARG A 421 -12.76 25.57 -15.42
C ARG A 421 -14.08 26.13 -15.96
N ASN A 422 -14.24 27.45 -15.97
CA ASN A 422 -15.44 28.08 -16.54
C ASN A 422 -15.60 27.76 -18.03
N GLN A 423 -14.49 27.79 -18.80
CA GLN A 423 -14.52 27.36 -20.21
C GLN A 423 -14.89 25.89 -20.38
N SER A 424 -14.46 25.04 -19.44
CA SER A 424 -14.82 23.62 -19.44
C SER A 424 -16.29 23.39 -19.08
N TYR A 425 -16.90 24.24 -18.25
CA TYR A 425 -18.31 24.11 -17.89
C TYR A 425 -19.27 24.36 -19.05
N ASP A 426 -18.83 25.07 -20.08
CA ASP A 426 -19.58 25.27 -21.33
C ASP A 426 -19.49 24.07 -22.30
N LYS A 427 -19.04 22.92 -21.79
CA LYS A 427 -19.02 21.63 -22.48
C LYS A 427 -19.78 20.59 -21.67
N SER A 428 -20.17 19.48 -22.31
CA SER A 428 -20.61 18.30 -21.56
C SER A 428 -19.43 17.65 -20.85
N LEU A 429 -19.73 16.81 -19.84
CA LEU A 429 -18.72 16.06 -19.08
C LEU A 429 -17.67 15.39 -19.98
N CYS A 430 -18.13 14.82 -21.10
CA CYS A 430 -17.36 13.99 -22.03
C CYS A 430 -16.25 14.73 -22.78
N TYR A 431 -16.27 16.06 -22.78
CA TYR A 431 -15.31 16.92 -23.47
C TYR A 431 -14.55 17.86 -22.52
N THR A 432 -14.87 17.82 -21.23
CA THR A 432 -14.22 18.69 -20.24
C THR A 432 -12.78 18.25 -19.94
N GLN A 433 -11.95 19.22 -19.55
CA GLN A 433 -10.63 18.99 -18.99
C GLN A 433 -10.55 19.62 -17.60
N LEU A 434 -10.53 18.80 -16.57
CA LEU A 434 -10.61 19.22 -15.18
C LEU A 434 -9.45 18.62 -14.37
N PRO A 435 -8.79 19.40 -13.51
CA PRO A 435 -7.92 18.86 -12.48
C PRO A 435 -8.69 17.88 -11.57
N GLY A 436 -8.04 16.82 -11.16
CA GLY A 436 -8.57 15.82 -10.25
C GLY A 436 -7.53 15.31 -9.27
N THR A 437 -7.93 14.32 -8.48
CA THR A 437 -7.05 13.61 -7.55
C THR A 437 -7.39 12.12 -7.49
N HIS A 438 -6.37 11.28 -7.35
CA HIS A 438 -6.50 9.82 -7.21
C HIS A 438 -6.40 9.43 -5.74
N ASN A 439 -7.30 8.58 -5.25
CA ASN A 439 -7.43 8.23 -3.83
C ASN A 439 -7.48 9.48 -2.91
N SER A 440 -8.28 10.46 -3.30
CA SER A 440 -8.39 11.81 -2.73
C SER A 440 -8.51 11.85 -1.21
N ALA A 441 -9.23 10.88 -0.62
CA ALA A 441 -9.47 10.84 0.82
C ALA A 441 -8.30 10.28 1.65
N THR A 442 -7.34 9.60 1.03
CA THR A 442 -6.15 9.04 1.67
C THR A 442 -5.10 10.14 1.86
N THR A 443 -5.37 11.05 2.80
CA THR A 443 -4.61 12.28 2.99
C THR A 443 -3.98 12.45 4.37
N LEU A 444 -2.76 12.98 4.40
CA LEU A 444 -2.03 13.31 5.64
C LEU A 444 -2.80 14.28 6.52
N ALA A 445 -3.56 15.22 5.93
CA ALA A 445 -4.42 16.13 6.67
C ALA A 445 -5.46 15.42 7.57
N ARG A 446 -5.75 14.15 7.29
CA ARG A 446 -6.68 13.29 8.04
C ARG A 446 -6.00 12.08 8.68
N GLY A 447 -4.67 12.13 8.83
CA GLY A 447 -3.87 11.17 9.59
C GLY A 447 -3.28 10.01 8.79
N TYR A 448 -3.69 9.78 7.54
CA TYR A 448 -3.06 8.78 6.68
C TYR A 448 -1.58 9.11 6.48
N GLY A 449 -0.68 8.13 6.64
CA GLY A 449 0.76 8.36 6.59
C GLY A 449 1.38 9.01 7.83
N ASN A 450 0.62 9.28 8.90
CA ASN A 450 1.18 9.83 10.15
C ASN A 450 2.35 9.00 10.69
N ARG A 451 2.29 7.69 10.54
CA ARG A 451 3.30 6.75 11.01
C ARG A 451 4.50 6.62 10.07
N ASP A 452 4.45 7.14 8.84
CA ASP A 452 5.52 7.01 7.85
C ASP A 452 6.86 7.55 8.36
N GLN A 453 6.81 8.64 9.15
CA GLN A 453 7.98 9.23 9.79
C GLN A 453 8.71 8.27 10.74
N LEU A 454 8.00 7.33 11.36
CA LEU A 454 8.60 6.34 12.25
C LEU A 454 9.57 5.43 11.50
N PHE A 455 9.31 5.22 10.20
CA PHE A 455 10.09 4.35 9.32
C PHE A 455 11.10 5.16 8.50
N ASN A 456 10.70 6.32 7.96
CA ASN A 456 11.57 7.16 7.13
C ASN A 456 12.85 7.61 7.85
N LYS A 457 12.82 7.72 9.18
CA LYS A 457 14.02 8.00 10.00
C LYS A 457 14.98 6.81 10.14
N LEU A 458 14.53 5.58 9.86
CA LEU A 458 15.29 4.34 10.01
C LEU A 458 15.72 3.72 8.66
N LEU A 459 14.94 3.96 7.60
CA LEU A 459 15.21 3.42 6.26
C LEU A 459 16.51 3.97 5.66
N ASN A 460 17.12 3.22 4.75
CA ASN A 460 18.44 3.52 4.14
C ASN A 460 18.51 4.92 3.49
N ALA A 461 19.21 5.87 4.11
CA ALA A 461 19.27 7.26 3.65
C ALA A 461 19.97 7.44 2.29
N SER A 462 20.84 6.51 1.88
CA SER A 462 21.56 6.56 0.61
C SER A 462 20.73 6.02 -0.57
N ASN A 463 19.62 5.34 -0.30
CA ASN A 463 18.72 4.83 -1.32
C ASN A 463 17.50 5.75 -1.46
N PRO A 464 17.38 6.55 -2.55
CA PRO A 464 16.24 7.46 -2.75
C PRO A 464 14.91 6.73 -2.95
N ASN A 465 14.95 5.45 -3.30
CA ASN A 465 13.78 4.59 -3.41
C ASN A 465 13.40 3.91 -2.09
N SER A 466 14.15 4.10 -1.00
CA SER A 466 13.87 3.48 0.30
C SER A 466 13.10 4.45 1.20
N PHE A 467 11.79 4.55 1.02
CA PHE A 467 10.94 5.41 1.86
C PHE A 467 9.54 4.81 2.03
N MET A 468 8.89 5.21 3.11
CA MET A 468 7.49 4.96 3.38
C MET A 468 6.67 6.17 2.96
N ARG A 469 5.66 5.94 2.13
CA ARG A 469 4.61 6.90 1.81
C ARG A 469 3.30 6.15 1.67
N THR A 470 2.43 6.29 2.66
CA THR A 470 1.15 5.57 2.72
C THR A 470 -0.06 6.49 2.59
N ASN A 471 0.20 7.77 2.30
CA ASN A 471 -0.78 8.77 1.90
C ASN A 471 -0.63 9.14 0.41
N ASN A 472 -1.75 9.22 -0.30
CA ASN A 472 -1.78 9.74 -1.67
C ASN A 472 -1.65 11.27 -1.64
N HIS A 473 -2.35 11.95 -0.72
CA HIS A 473 -2.38 13.42 -0.64
C HIS A 473 -1.84 14.00 0.67
N PHE A 474 -1.42 15.26 0.63
CA PHE A 474 -1.09 16.05 1.83
C PHE A 474 -2.27 16.90 2.31
N LEU A 475 -3.12 17.32 1.38
CA LEU A 475 -4.18 18.31 1.57
C LEU A 475 -5.51 17.62 1.83
N SER A 476 -6.37 18.26 2.64
CA SER A 476 -7.74 17.80 2.88
C SER A 476 -8.57 17.78 1.59
N LEU A 477 -9.72 17.10 1.56
CA LEU A 477 -10.60 17.09 0.37
C LEU A 477 -11.08 18.52 0.05
N GLU A 478 -11.41 19.29 1.09
CA GLU A 478 -11.76 20.70 0.96
C GLU A 478 -10.62 21.51 0.33
N ASP A 479 -9.38 21.29 0.76
CA ASP A 479 -8.22 21.99 0.20
C ASP A 479 -7.93 21.58 -1.24
N GLN A 480 -8.07 20.30 -1.60
CA GLN A 480 -7.94 19.83 -2.98
C GLN A 480 -8.96 20.53 -3.90
N LEU A 481 -10.23 20.62 -3.48
CA LEU A 481 -11.27 21.36 -4.19
C LEU A 481 -10.96 22.86 -4.27
N ARG A 482 -10.47 23.45 -3.17
CA ARG A 482 -10.13 24.87 -3.10
C ARG A 482 -9.03 25.26 -4.08
N ILE A 483 -8.01 24.44 -4.23
CA ILE A 483 -6.88 24.76 -5.12
C ILE A 483 -7.20 24.48 -6.60
N GLY A 484 -8.23 23.68 -6.90
CA GLY A 484 -8.81 23.61 -8.25
C GLY A 484 -9.31 22.24 -8.70
N ALA A 485 -9.15 21.17 -7.91
CA ALA A 485 -9.67 19.84 -8.28
C ALA A 485 -11.19 19.84 -8.40
N ARG A 486 -11.74 19.13 -9.39
CA ARG A 486 -13.20 18.91 -9.58
C ARG A 486 -13.57 17.45 -9.84
N PHE A 487 -12.57 16.59 -9.99
CA PHE A 487 -12.71 15.14 -9.96
C PHE A 487 -12.03 14.60 -8.71
N LEU A 488 -12.78 13.89 -7.86
CA LEU A 488 -12.25 13.25 -6.66
C LEU A 488 -12.52 11.75 -6.76
N GLU A 489 -11.52 10.93 -6.44
CA GLU A 489 -11.65 9.49 -6.27
C GLU A 489 -11.63 9.15 -4.78
N ILE A 490 -12.66 8.46 -4.31
CA ILE A 490 -12.77 8.03 -2.92
C ILE A 490 -13.04 6.53 -2.90
N ASP A 491 -12.01 5.78 -2.51
CA ASP A 491 -12.08 4.36 -2.20
C ASP A 491 -12.94 4.16 -0.96
N VAL A 492 -13.93 3.27 -1.04
CA VAL A 492 -14.88 3.01 0.06
C VAL A 492 -14.84 1.55 0.44
N HIS A 493 -14.60 1.32 1.73
CA HIS A 493 -14.54 -0.01 2.30
C HIS A 493 -15.42 -0.13 3.53
N TYR A 494 -15.89 -1.36 3.79
CA TYR A 494 -16.68 -1.63 4.99
C TYR A 494 -15.94 -2.59 5.92
N PHE A 495 -15.66 -2.10 7.13
CA PHE A 495 -15.06 -2.88 8.20
C PHE A 495 -15.32 -2.23 9.56
N GLY A 496 -15.17 -2.98 10.65
CA GLY A 496 -15.37 -2.44 12.00
C GLY A 496 -16.76 -1.84 12.23
N GLY A 497 -17.79 -2.36 11.56
CA GLY A 497 -19.17 -1.85 11.65
C GLY A 497 -19.46 -0.53 10.93
N ALA A 498 -18.54 0.01 10.13
CA ALA A 498 -18.72 1.29 9.44
C ALA A 498 -18.15 1.30 8.01
N LEU A 499 -18.61 2.27 7.21
CA LEU A 499 -18.03 2.59 5.91
C LEU A 499 -16.91 3.60 6.12
N HIS A 500 -15.71 3.26 5.67
CA HIS A 500 -14.51 4.08 5.74
C HIS A 500 -14.09 4.52 4.33
N SER A 501 -13.51 5.71 4.23
CA SER A 501 -12.77 6.14 3.04
C SER A 501 -11.31 5.72 3.19
N GLY A 502 -10.67 5.18 2.17
CA GLY A 502 -9.23 4.95 2.21
C GLY A 502 -8.77 3.79 1.35
N HIS A 503 -7.48 3.71 1.11
CA HIS A 503 -6.92 2.69 0.23
C HIS A 503 -6.61 1.38 0.97
N CYS A 504 -7.32 0.30 0.65
CA CYS A 504 -6.98 -1.06 1.07
C CYS A 504 -6.12 -1.73 -0.03
N SER A 505 -4.79 -1.56 0.03
CA SER A 505 -3.86 -2.14 -0.94
C SER A 505 -4.09 -3.65 -1.12
N ARG A 506 -4.76 -4.06 -2.20
CA ARG A 506 -4.94 -5.49 -2.49
C ARG A 506 -3.61 -6.14 -2.81
N VAL A 507 -3.27 -7.19 -2.08
CA VAL A 507 -2.04 -7.97 -2.30
C VAL A 507 -2.41 -9.33 -2.87
N SER A 508 -1.93 -9.66 -4.06
CA SER A 508 -2.38 -10.81 -4.85
C SER A 508 -1.59 -12.10 -4.54
N PHE A 509 -1.65 -12.60 -3.30
CA PHE A 509 -1.02 -13.87 -2.91
C PHE A 509 -2.06 -14.90 -2.44
N SER A 510 -2.02 -16.11 -3.01
CA SER A 510 -2.93 -17.21 -2.63
C SER A 510 -2.86 -17.58 -1.15
N LEU A 511 -1.70 -17.45 -0.50
CA LEU A 511 -1.60 -17.69 0.94
C LEU A 511 -2.42 -16.67 1.76
N ILE A 512 -2.52 -15.41 1.31
CA ILE A 512 -3.33 -14.40 2.00
C ILE A 512 -4.81 -14.76 1.91
N ASP A 513 -5.29 -15.16 0.73
CA ASP A 513 -6.67 -15.64 0.56
C ASP A 513 -6.96 -16.86 1.46
N ASP A 514 -6.03 -17.81 1.51
CA ASP A 514 -6.16 -19.02 2.33
C ASP A 514 -6.13 -18.72 3.84
N ALA A 515 -5.22 -17.87 4.27
CA ALA A 515 -5.12 -17.42 5.65
C ALA A 515 -6.35 -16.60 6.06
N SER A 516 -6.93 -15.84 5.11
CA SER A 516 -8.19 -15.11 5.28
C SER A 516 -9.35 -16.05 5.56
N ALA A 517 -9.48 -17.09 4.74
CA ALA A 517 -10.53 -18.10 4.92
C ALA A 517 -10.39 -18.83 6.25
N ALA A 518 -9.18 -19.27 6.61
CA ALA A 518 -8.90 -19.96 7.87
C ALA A 518 -9.20 -19.07 9.10
N LEU A 519 -8.87 -17.78 9.01
CA LEU A 519 -9.22 -16.81 10.04
C LEU A 519 -10.74 -16.74 10.25
N VAL A 520 -11.50 -16.51 9.18
CA VAL A 520 -12.97 -16.38 9.27
C VAL A 520 -13.57 -17.65 9.87
N ALA A 521 -13.14 -18.83 9.41
CA ALA A 521 -13.60 -20.10 9.95
C ALA A 521 -13.30 -20.24 11.45
N GLY A 522 -12.07 -19.95 11.86
CA GLY A 522 -11.65 -20.03 13.27
C GLY A 522 -12.42 -19.07 14.17
N LEU A 523 -12.59 -17.81 13.77
CA LEU A 523 -13.35 -16.83 14.55
C LEU A 523 -14.83 -17.17 14.64
N THR A 524 -15.43 -17.63 13.54
CA THR A 524 -16.84 -18.03 13.53
C THR A 524 -17.08 -19.16 14.53
N SER A 525 -16.19 -20.16 14.54
CA SER A 525 -16.23 -21.26 15.51
C SER A 525 -16.12 -20.79 16.97
N LEU A 526 -15.17 -19.89 17.27
CA LEU A 526 -14.99 -19.35 18.62
C LEU A 526 -16.19 -18.50 19.09
N LEU A 527 -16.74 -17.68 18.21
CA LEU A 527 -17.90 -16.83 18.51
C LEU A 527 -19.19 -17.64 18.65
N ALA A 528 -19.25 -18.83 18.05
CA ALA A 528 -20.31 -19.81 18.26
C ALA A 528 -20.13 -20.66 19.52
N GLY A 529 -19.11 -20.39 20.35
CA GLY A 529 -18.82 -21.16 21.55
C GLY A 529 -18.32 -22.58 21.27
N GLY A 530 -17.79 -22.84 20.07
CA GLY A 530 -17.35 -24.16 19.62
C GLY A 530 -18.47 -25.06 19.09
N ASP A 531 -19.72 -24.56 19.05
CA ASP A 531 -20.87 -25.28 18.48
C ASP A 531 -21.01 -24.98 16.98
N SER A 532 -20.74 -25.99 16.15
CA SER A 532 -20.81 -25.88 14.68
C SER A 532 -22.23 -25.64 14.16
N ALA A 533 -23.28 -25.99 14.90
CA ALA A 533 -24.66 -25.66 14.53
C ALA A 533 -24.95 -24.18 14.77
N ALA A 534 -24.49 -23.61 15.89
CA ALA A 534 -24.62 -22.20 16.22
C ALA A 534 -23.77 -21.28 15.30
N ALA A 535 -22.66 -21.80 14.76
CA ALA A 535 -21.79 -21.11 13.79
C ALA A 535 -22.48 -20.74 12.48
N THR A 536 -23.62 -21.37 12.17
CA THR A 536 -24.43 -21.06 10.97
C THR A 536 -25.54 -20.03 11.22
N SER A 537 -25.63 -19.49 12.44
CA SER A 537 -26.64 -18.49 12.82
C SER A 537 -26.24 -17.06 12.41
N SER A 538 -27.23 -16.21 12.13
CA SER A 538 -27.02 -14.78 11.83
C SER A 538 -26.53 -13.94 13.03
N ALA A 539 -26.33 -14.55 14.21
CA ALA A 539 -25.85 -13.88 15.40
C ALA A 539 -24.31 -13.75 15.44
N VAL A 540 -23.59 -14.60 14.70
CA VAL A 540 -22.13 -14.54 14.59
C VAL A 540 -21.76 -13.65 13.41
N THR A 541 -21.15 -12.50 13.70
CA THR A 541 -20.72 -11.54 12.67
C THR A 541 -19.20 -11.51 12.62
N VAL A 542 -18.65 -11.88 11.45
CA VAL A 542 -17.22 -11.72 11.12
C VAL A 542 -17.13 -10.91 9.83
N GLU A 543 -16.82 -9.63 9.97
CA GLU A 543 -16.69 -8.65 8.88
C GLU A 543 -15.24 -8.62 8.40
N TRP A 544 -14.83 -9.71 7.72
CA TRP A 544 -13.49 -9.86 7.17
C TRP A 544 -13.47 -10.44 5.75
N ASP A 545 -12.60 -9.89 4.91
CA ASP A 545 -12.27 -10.39 3.58
C ASP A 545 -10.79 -10.13 3.27
N ALA A 546 -10.19 -10.92 2.39
CA ALA A 546 -8.81 -10.69 1.96
C ALA A 546 -8.65 -9.35 1.22
N SER A 547 -9.71 -8.80 0.60
CA SER A 547 -9.70 -7.47 -0.02
C SER A 547 -9.48 -6.33 0.97
N LEU A 548 -9.80 -6.53 2.25
CA LEU A 548 -9.57 -5.54 3.32
C LEU A 548 -8.11 -5.51 3.80
N PHE A 549 -7.29 -6.41 3.27
CA PHE A 549 -5.86 -6.36 3.53
C PHE A 549 -5.31 -5.00 3.09
N GLY A 550 -4.61 -4.31 3.99
CA GLY A 550 -4.10 -2.95 3.76
C GLY A 550 -4.90 -1.85 4.46
N CYS A 551 -6.16 -2.09 4.83
CA CYS A 551 -6.92 -1.16 5.67
C CYS A 551 -7.31 -1.74 7.02
N LEU A 552 -7.39 -3.07 7.15
CA LEU A 552 -7.61 -3.73 8.44
C LEU A 552 -6.64 -4.90 8.65
N PRO A 553 -5.72 -4.82 9.63
CA PRO A 553 -5.11 -3.60 10.11
C PRO A 553 -4.52 -2.76 8.97
N SER A 554 -4.39 -1.49 9.27
CA SER A 554 -4.12 -0.46 8.28
C SER A 554 -2.64 -0.39 7.94
N LEU A 555 -2.32 -0.60 6.67
CA LEU A 555 -1.04 -0.27 6.05
C LEU A 555 -1.03 1.17 5.51
N SER A 556 -2.04 1.96 5.82
CA SER A 556 -2.18 3.35 5.36
C SER A 556 -1.52 4.36 6.33
N GLY A 557 -0.62 3.89 7.20
CA GLY A 557 0.14 4.75 8.13
C GLY A 557 -0.71 5.43 9.21
N ILE A 558 -1.88 4.86 9.52
CA ILE A 558 -2.86 5.27 10.53
C ILE A 558 -3.47 4.01 11.14
N ARG A 559 -3.98 4.05 12.37
CA ARG A 559 -4.72 2.92 12.98
C ARG A 559 -6.01 2.65 12.20
N ALA A 560 -6.45 1.39 12.12
CA ALA A 560 -7.61 1.00 11.32
C ALA A 560 -8.91 1.69 11.76
N GLU A 561 -9.16 1.75 13.07
CA GLU A 561 -10.32 2.41 13.69
C GLU A 561 -10.29 3.95 13.57
N GLU A 562 -9.13 4.53 13.28
CA GLU A 562 -8.97 5.97 13.05
C GLU A 562 -9.07 6.34 11.57
N GLN A 563 -9.15 5.34 10.67
CA GLN A 563 -9.43 5.61 9.27
C GLN A 563 -10.74 6.38 9.15
N ARG A 564 -10.72 7.38 8.28
CA ARG A 564 -11.80 8.34 8.13
C ARG A 564 -13.10 7.66 7.73
N LEU A 565 -14.20 8.00 8.39
CA LEU A 565 -15.52 7.53 8.01
C LEU A 565 -15.93 8.13 6.66
N GLN A 566 -16.58 7.34 5.82
CA GLN A 566 -17.10 7.79 4.52
C GLN A 566 -18.03 8.99 4.69
N ARG A 567 -18.89 8.96 5.71
CA ARG A 567 -19.78 10.08 6.05
C ARG A 567 -19.03 11.39 6.22
N ASP A 568 -17.86 11.38 6.88
CA ASP A 568 -17.09 12.59 7.14
C ASP A 568 -16.43 13.10 5.86
N SER A 569 -15.97 12.22 4.98
CA SER A 569 -15.46 12.60 3.65
C SER A 569 -16.54 13.27 2.81
N LEU A 570 -17.75 12.71 2.77
CA LEU A 570 -18.87 13.28 2.03
C LEU A 570 -19.33 14.61 2.64
N ALA A 571 -19.39 14.72 3.97
CA ALA A 571 -19.75 15.95 4.66
C ALA A 571 -18.77 17.10 4.37
N GLU A 572 -17.47 16.79 4.25
CA GLU A 572 -16.45 17.78 3.88
C GLU A 572 -16.68 18.34 2.46
N VAL A 573 -16.96 17.47 1.49
CA VAL A 573 -17.29 17.87 0.11
C VAL A 573 -18.60 18.68 0.07
N ALA A 574 -19.63 18.23 0.78
CA ALA A 574 -20.93 18.91 0.85
C ALA A 574 -20.83 20.31 1.48
N ALA A 575 -20.03 20.45 2.54
CA ALA A 575 -19.76 21.75 3.18
C ALA A 575 -19.07 22.72 2.21
N TRP A 576 -18.11 22.22 1.42
CA TRP A 576 -17.45 23.03 0.38
C TRP A 576 -18.45 23.44 -0.72
N LEU A 577 -19.27 22.53 -1.23
CA LEU A 577 -20.30 22.83 -2.24
C LEU A 577 -21.35 23.84 -1.73
N THR A 578 -21.65 23.84 -0.43
CA THR A 578 -22.55 24.84 0.17
C THR A 578 -21.94 26.24 0.12
N ARG A 579 -20.63 26.36 0.36
CA ARG A 579 -19.89 27.64 0.26
C ARG A 579 -19.63 28.07 -1.19
N ASN A 580 -19.76 27.15 -2.15
CA ASN A 580 -19.44 27.36 -3.56
C ASN A 580 -20.63 26.97 -4.46
N PRO A 581 -21.71 27.78 -4.50
CA PRO A 581 -22.97 27.40 -5.14
C PRO A 581 -22.89 27.22 -6.67
N ARG A 582 -21.84 27.73 -7.31
CA ARG A 582 -21.62 27.66 -8.77
C ARG A 582 -20.65 26.57 -9.21
N GLU A 583 -20.26 25.69 -8.29
CA GLU A 583 -19.27 24.65 -8.56
C GLU A 583 -19.94 23.28 -8.67
N LEU A 584 -19.32 22.41 -9.47
CA LEU A 584 -19.72 21.01 -9.68
C LEU A 584 -18.56 20.07 -9.36
N VAL A 585 -18.86 18.93 -8.75
CA VAL A 585 -17.87 17.88 -8.44
C VAL A 585 -18.27 16.57 -9.09
N VAL A 586 -17.31 15.93 -9.75
CA VAL A 586 -17.38 14.52 -10.16
C VAL A 586 -16.73 13.71 -9.06
N LEU A 587 -17.49 12.81 -8.44
CA LEU A 587 -17.02 11.98 -7.34
C LEU A 587 -17.05 10.52 -7.79
N TYR A 588 -15.86 9.98 -8.05
CA TYR A 588 -15.66 8.57 -8.35
C TYR A 588 -15.51 7.79 -7.04
N SER A 589 -16.40 6.83 -6.80
CA SER A 589 -16.37 5.92 -5.67
C SER A 589 -15.91 4.54 -6.13
N GLU A 590 -14.66 4.19 -5.81
CA GLU A 590 -14.18 2.82 -5.95
C GLU A 590 -14.71 2.00 -4.76
N VAL A 591 -15.68 1.12 -5.03
CA VAL A 591 -16.37 0.38 -3.97
C VAL A 591 -15.71 -0.97 -3.79
N GLY A 592 -15.16 -1.20 -2.59
CA GLY A 592 -14.55 -2.47 -2.21
C GLY A 592 -15.54 -3.64 -2.36
N THR A 593 -15.03 -4.80 -2.78
CA THR A 593 -15.86 -6.00 -3.01
C THR A 593 -16.60 -6.45 -1.76
N GLU A 594 -16.05 -6.17 -0.59
CA GLU A 594 -16.63 -6.50 0.70
C GLU A 594 -17.90 -5.68 1.02
N VAL A 595 -18.07 -4.48 0.46
CA VAL A 595 -19.30 -3.69 0.63
C VAL A 595 -20.50 -4.45 0.08
N ALA A 596 -20.35 -5.10 -1.08
CA ALA A 596 -21.38 -5.97 -1.64
C ALA A 596 -21.50 -7.28 -0.84
N LYS A 597 -20.37 -7.91 -0.49
CA LYS A 597 -20.33 -9.17 0.29
C LYS A 597 -21.08 -9.06 1.62
N PHE A 598 -20.94 -7.93 2.30
CA PHE A 598 -21.58 -7.66 3.59
C PHE A 598 -22.93 -6.95 3.47
N ALA A 599 -23.48 -6.84 2.26
CA ALA A 599 -24.77 -6.20 1.97
C ALA A 599 -24.88 -4.74 2.46
N LYS A 600 -23.80 -3.97 2.30
CA LYS A 600 -23.68 -2.57 2.78
C LYS A 600 -23.88 -1.52 1.69
N LEU A 601 -24.18 -1.94 0.45
CA LEU A 601 -24.51 -1.02 -0.63
C LEU A 601 -25.68 -0.08 -0.28
N PRO A 602 -26.82 -0.52 0.29
CA PRO A 602 -27.90 0.40 0.67
C PRO A 602 -27.46 1.47 1.68
N ALA A 603 -26.65 1.09 2.68
CA ALA A 603 -26.10 2.03 3.64
C ALA A 603 -25.16 3.05 2.98
N LEU A 604 -24.37 2.62 2.00
CA LEU A 604 -23.53 3.52 1.21
C LEU A 604 -24.35 4.53 0.41
N LEU A 605 -25.38 4.07 -0.33
CA LEU A 605 -26.26 4.95 -1.10
C LEU A 605 -27.02 5.95 -0.22
N GLN A 606 -27.41 5.52 0.98
CA GLN A 606 -28.00 6.40 1.97
C GLN A 606 -27.05 7.53 2.38
N LEU A 607 -25.75 7.25 2.61
CA LEU A 607 -24.78 8.31 2.94
C LEU A 607 -24.65 9.36 1.82
N TYR A 608 -24.68 8.94 0.55
CA TYR A 608 -24.66 9.86 -0.59
C TYR A 608 -25.92 10.72 -0.66
N THR A 609 -27.09 10.10 -0.44
CA THR A 609 -28.37 10.81 -0.41
C THR A 609 -28.43 11.81 0.73
N GLU A 610 -27.98 11.42 1.93
CA GLU A 610 -27.90 12.30 3.11
C GLU A 610 -26.95 13.48 2.89
N ALA A 611 -25.81 13.27 2.23
CA ALA A 611 -24.80 14.30 2.04
C ALA A 611 -25.17 15.31 0.93
N PHE A 612 -25.78 14.85 -0.17
CA PHE A 612 -25.93 15.66 -1.38
C PHE A 612 -27.39 15.92 -1.78
N GLY A 613 -28.34 15.06 -1.41
CA GLY A 613 -29.76 15.23 -1.73
C GLY A 613 -30.00 15.60 -3.21
N ASP A 614 -30.72 16.69 -3.42
CA ASP A 614 -31.10 17.17 -4.76
C ASP A 614 -29.92 17.62 -5.65
N LEU A 615 -28.73 17.80 -5.07
CA LEU A 615 -27.52 18.15 -5.83
C LEU A 615 -27.05 17.02 -6.76
N LEU A 616 -27.51 15.80 -6.53
CA LEU A 616 -27.13 14.62 -7.29
C LEU A 616 -27.71 14.66 -8.71
N PHE A 617 -26.85 14.52 -9.71
CA PHE A 617 -27.21 14.16 -11.08
C PHE A 617 -27.12 12.64 -11.24
N THR A 618 -28.25 11.99 -11.46
CA THR A 618 -28.40 10.52 -11.44
C THR A 618 -28.64 9.95 -12.84
N PRO A 619 -28.52 8.61 -13.02
CA PRO A 619 -28.95 7.95 -14.25
C PRO A 619 -30.40 8.25 -14.67
N ALA A 620 -31.31 8.47 -13.72
CA ALA A 620 -32.68 8.86 -14.01
C ALA A 620 -32.76 10.28 -14.59
N ASP A 621 -31.98 11.23 -14.06
CA ASP A 621 -31.89 12.60 -14.57
C ASP A 621 -31.34 12.63 -16.00
N LEU A 622 -30.30 11.82 -16.29
CA LEU A 622 -29.76 11.68 -17.64
C LEU A 622 -30.82 11.17 -18.61
N LYS A 623 -31.60 10.16 -18.22
CA LYS A 623 -32.71 9.63 -19.04
C LYS A 623 -33.80 10.68 -19.29
N ALA A 624 -34.10 11.52 -18.29
CA ALA A 624 -35.06 12.61 -18.43
C ALA A 624 -34.56 13.71 -19.40
N LYS A 625 -33.24 13.89 -19.49
CA LYS A 625 -32.56 14.76 -20.47
C LYS A 625 -32.16 14.02 -21.77
N GLY A 626 -33.04 13.15 -22.27
CA GLY A 626 -32.86 12.46 -23.57
C GLY A 626 -31.87 11.29 -23.59
N GLY A 627 -31.11 11.07 -22.51
CA GLY A 627 -30.22 9.92 -22.36
C GLY A 627 -28.81 10.11 -22.92
N SER A 628 -28.48 11.29 -23.44
CA SER A 628 -27.16 11.62 -23.96
C SER A 628 -26.50 12.74 -23.16
N TRP A 629 -25.20 12.60 -22.90
CA TRP A 629 -24.40 13.66 -22.26
C TRP A 629 -24.21 14.88 -23.17
N ASP A 630 -24.36 14.73 -24.48
CA ASP A 630 -24.12 15.80 -25.45
C ASP A 630 -25.30 16.77 -25.60
N GLU A 631 -26.41 16.48 -24.92
CA GLU A 631 -27.63 17.30 -24.96
C GLU A 631 -27.59 18.51 -24.02
N PHE A 632 -26.60 18.59 -23.14
CA PHE A 632 -26.46 19.67 -22.17
C PHE A 632 -25.00 19.93 -21.80
N THR A 633 -24.76 21.11 -21.24
CA THR A 633 -23.47 21.54 -20.68
C THR A 633 -23.44 21.35 -19.16
N LEU A 634 -22.26 21.35 -18.56
CA LEU A 634 -22.15 21.36 -17.10
C LEU A 634 -22.69 22.66 -16.49
N SER A 635 -22.55 23.79 -17.18
CA SER A 635 -23.14 25.08 -16.80
C SER A 635 -24.66 24.99 -16.65
N GLU A 636 -25.35 24.30 -17.57
CA GLU A 636 -26.79 24.06 -17.49
C GLU A 636 -27.15 23.14 -16.32
N LEU A 637 -26.38 22.07 -16.07
CA LEU A 637 -26.59 21.22 -14.89
C LEU A 637 -26.47 22.02 -13.57
N ILE A 638 -25.45 22.86 -13.46
CA ILE A 638 -25.26 23.73 -12.29
C ILE A 638 -26.47 24.68 -12.15
N GLY A 639 -26.97 25.22 -13.26
CA GLY A 639 -28.17 26.05 -13.30
C GLY A 639 -29.43 25.33 -12.83
N ASP A 640 -29.53 24.03 -13.12
CA ASP A 640 -30.60 23.13 -12.65
C ASP A 640 -30.43 22.70 -11.19
N GLY A 641 -29.39 23.17 -10.50
CA GLY A 641 -29.05 22.79 -9.12
C GLY A 641 -28.34 21.44 -9.00
N LYS A 642 -28.07 20.77 -10.12
CA LYS A 642 -27.36 19.48 -10.20
C LYS A 642 -25.84 19.72 -10.21
N ARG A 643 -25.19 19.42 -9.09
CA ARG A 643 -23.79 19.81 -8.81
C ARG A 643 -22.88 18.66 -8.40
N VAL A 644 -23.41 17.44 -8.26
CA VAL A 644 -22.64 16.25 -7.92
C VAL A 644 -22.95 15.14 -8.91
N ILE A 645 -21.92 14.66 -9.61
CA ILE A 645 -22.01 13.49 -10.50
C ILE A 645 -21.29 12.35 -9.80
N LEU A 646 -22.02 11.29 -9.46
CA LEU A 646 -21.43 10.11 -8.84
C LEU A 646 -21.06 9.07 -9.89
N VAL A 647 -19.83 8.59 -9.81
CA VAL A 647 -19.29 7.55 -10.69
C VAL A 647 -18.83 6.39 -9.81
N THR A 648 -18.91 5.15 -10.27
CA THR A 648 -18.53 3.99 -9.45
C THR A 648 -17.94 2.83 -10.25
N THR A 649 -17.15 2.04 -9.54
CA THR A 649 -16.75 0.68 -9.86
C THR A 649 -17.11 -0.23 -8.67
N PRO A 650 -17.41 -1.52 -8.90
CA PRO A 650 -17.47 -2.19 -10.19
C PRO A 650 -18.79 -1.97 -10.95
N THR A 651 -19.89 -1.63 -10.27
CA THR A 651 -21.26 -1.70 -10.85
C THR A 651 -22.09 -0.44 -10.62
N ALA A 652 -22.78 0.03 -11.67
CA ALA A 652 -23.76 1.12 -11.57
C ALA A 652 -24.91 0.80 -10.60
N ASN A 653 -25.57 1.84 -10.13
CA ASN A 653 -26.78 1.77 -9.31
C ASN A 653 -27.71 2.97 -9.61
N GLU A 654 -28.73 3.16 -8.78
CA GLU A 654 -29.72 4.23 -8.98
C GLU A 654 -29.17 5.66 -8.83
N LEU A 655 -28.07 5.83 -8.10
CA LEU A 655 -27.42 7.14 -7.88
C LEU A 655 -26.17 7.33 -8.74
N MET A 656 -25.46 6.25 -9.06
CA MET A 656 -24.10 6.31 -9.61
C MET A 656 -23.98 5.69 -11.00
N PHE A 657 -23.25 6.36 -11.88
CA PHE A 657 -22.88 5.85 -13.20
C PHE A 657 -21.71 4.85 -13.10
N GLN A 658 -21.73 3.79 -13.90
CA GLN A 658 -20.57 2.88 -14.01
C GLN A 658 -19.45 3.58 -14.79
N LEU A 659 -18.26 3.66 -14.20
CA LEU A 659 -17.09 4.36 -14.75
C LEU A 659 -16.83 4.01 -16.22
N THR A 660 -16.76 2.72 -16.54
CA THR A 660 -16.44 2.20 -17.88
C THR A 660 -17.51 2.46 -18.94
N LYS A 661 -18.72 2.86 -18.55
CA LYS A 661 -19.85 3.17 -19.44
C LYS A 661 -20.19 4.65 -19.49
N LEU A 662 -19.41 5.49 -18.80
CA LEU A 662 -19.63 6.92 -18.82
C LEU A 662 -19.24 7.48 -20.20
N CYS A 663 -20.09 8.33 -20.77
CA CYS A 663 -19.93 8.84 -22.13
C CYS A 663 -19.75 7.70 -23.17
N ALA A 664 -18.77 7.80 -24.08
CA ALA A 664 -18.43 6.74 -25.03
C ALA A 664 -17.45 5.68 -24.47
N GLY A 665 -17.07 5.78 -23.19
CA GLY A 665 -16.13 4.89 -22.53
C GLY A 665 -15.08 5.63 -21.71
N TRP A 666 -14.32 4.87 -20.93
CA TRP A 666 -13.29 5.35 -20.01
C TRP A 666 -11.96 4.63 -20.23
N ALA A 667 -10.85 5.37 -20.14
CA ALA A 667 -9.50 4.83 -20.09
C ALA A 667 -8.65 5.49 -19.00
N ASP A 668 -7.78 4.71 -18.38
CA ASP A 668 -6.78 5.19 -17.43
C ASP A 668 -5.38 5.10 -18.05
N ILE A 669 -4.56 6.14 -17.83
CA ILE A 669 -3.17 6.19 -18.27
C ILE A 669 -2.23 6.61 -17.12
N PRO A 670 -0.99 6.11 -17.10
CA PRO A 670 -0.46 5.03 -17.94
C PRO A 670 -0.99 3.66 -17.48
N GLY A 671 -1.60 2.88 -18.38
CA GLY A 671 -2.32 1.66 -18.01
C GLY A 671 -1.86 0.35 -18.67
N GLY A 672 -0.81 0.33 -19.50
CA GLY A 672 -0.42 -0.90 -20.21
C GLY A 672 0.61 -0.69 -21.33
N ALA A 673 0.83 -1.72 -22.16
CA ALA A 673 1.69 -1.60 -23.33
C ALA A 673 1.06 -0.66 -24.37
N LYS A 674 1.87 0.19 -25.00
CA LYS A 674 1.42 1.11 -26.07
C LYS A 674 0.72 0.32 -27.18
N ALA A 675 -0.49 0.72 -27.55
CA ALA A 675 -1.24 0.08 -28.63
C ALA A 675 -0.40 0.07 -29.93
N ALA A 676 -0.43 -1.04 -30.66
CA ALA A 676 0.35 -1.20 -31.88
C ALA A 676 0.01 -0.11 -32.91
N GLY A 677 1.04 0.59 -33.42
CA GLY A 677 0.87 1.70 -34.37
C GLY A 677 0.45 3.05 -33.75
N ALA A 678 0.27 3.14 -32.42
CA ALA A 678 0.05 4.41 -31.75
C ALA A 678 1.29 5.31 -31.85
N THR A 679 1.11 6.60 -32.06
CA THR A 679 2.22 7.57 -32.16
C THR A 679 2.57 8.18 -30.81
N SER A 680 1.61 8.41 -29.90
CA SER A 680 1.84 8.88 -28.53
C SER A 680 0.69 8.55 -27.55
N LEU A 681 0.94 8.79 -26.27
CA LEU A 681 0.11 8.66 -25.09
C LEU A 681 -0.76 7.42 -25.07
N TRP A 682 -0.07 6.27 -25.17
CA TRP A 682 -0.66 4.95 -25.00
C TRP A 682 -1.81 4.64 -25.98
N GLY A 683 -1.88 5.36 -27.10
CA GLY A 683 -2.88 5.16 -28.15
C GLY A 683 -4.29 5.64 -27.80
N GLN A 684 -4.44 6.39 -26.70
CA GLN A 684 -5.74 6.87 -26.25
C GLN A 684 -6.19 8.11 -27.04
N LYS A 685 -7.50 8.24 -27.22
CA LYS A 685 -8.14 9.40 -27.86
C LYS A 685 -8.74 10.29 -26.77
N TYR A 686 -8.39 11.57 -26.80
CA TYR A 686 -8.80 12.56 -25.81
C TYR A 686 -9.84 13.50 -26.39
N ASN A 687 -10.76 13.99 -25.55
CA ASN A 687 -11.75 14.99 -25.94
C ASN A 687 -12.56 14.63 -27.21
N LYS A 688 -12.91 13.35 -27.34
CA LYS A 688 -13.69 12.80 -28.48
C LYS A 688 -14.90 11.99 -28.01
N GLY A 689 -15.50 12.40 -26.89
CA GLY A 689 -16.64 11.73 -26.27
C GLY A 689 -16.27 10.56 -25.37
N SER A 690 -15.02 10.07 -25.38
CA SER A 690 -14.48 9.17 -24.37
C SER A 690 -13.73 9.95 -23.30
N LEU A 691 -13.80 9.48 -22.06
CA LEU A 691 -13.09 10.06 -20.93
C LEU A 691 -11.74 9.36 -20.73
N VAL A 692 -10.69 10.15 -20.58
CA VAL A 692 -9.37 9.62 -20.19
C VAL A 692 -8.91 10.30 -18.90
N ARG A 693 -8.49 9.48 -17.93
CA ARG A 693 -7.87 9.94 -16.68
C ARG A 693 -6.39 9.57 -16.67
N ALA A 694 -5.55 10.52 -16.26
CA ALA A 694 -4.13 10.27 -15.99
C ALA A 694 -3.87 10.27 -14.49
N TYR A 695 -3.32 9.18 -13.95
CA TYR A 695 -2.90 9.08 -12.56
C TYR A 695 -1.70 8.13 -12.40
N GLN A 696 -0.96 8.28 -11.31
CA GLN A 696 0.04 7.31 -10.90
C GLN A 696 0.07 7.30 -9.37
N SER A 697 -0.04 6.10 -8.78
CA SER A 697 0.07 5.97 -7.34
C SER A 697 1.47 6.36 -6.83
N ALA A 698 1.50 7.16 -5.79
CA ALA A 698 2.68 7.54 -5.03
C ALA A 698 2.90 6.65 -3.79
N LEU A 699 2.05 5.66 -3.56
CA LEU A 699 2.16 4.76 -2.41
C LEU A 699 3.42 3.89 -2.51
N ARG A 700 4.16 3.84 -1.40
CA ARG A 700 5.44 3.14 -1.31
C ARG A 700 5.71 2.58 0.08
N TYR A 701 6.23 1.36 0.11
CA TYR A 701 6.57 0.57 1.28
C TYR A 701 8.05 0.21 1.24
N ALA A 702 8.88 1.09 1.80
CA ALA A 702 10.33 1.06 1.64
C ALA A 702 10.73 1.05 0.16
N THR A 703 11.34 -0.01 -0.34
CA THR A 703 11.76 -0.10 -1.74
C THR A 703 10.66 -0.50 -2.71
N LEU A 704 9.50 -0.94 -2.21
CA LEU A 704 8.39 -1.47 -3.02
C LEU A 704 7.35 -0.39 -3.30
N SER A 705 6.99 -0.19 -4.55
CA SER A 705 5.80 0.59 -4.93
C SER A 705 4.53 -0.24 -4.78
N GLU A 706 3.37 0.40 -4.74
CA GLU A 706 2.07 -0.30 -4.75
C GLU A 706 1.90 -1.22 -5.97
N ASN A 707 2.40 -0.80 -7.14
CA ASN A 707 2.39 -1.62 -8.34
C ASN A 707 3.19 -2.92 -8.15
N ASP A 708 4.34 -2.85 -7.47
CA ASP A 708 5.16 -4.03 -7.14
C ASP A 708 4.37 -5.00 -6.24
N LEU A 709 3.55 -4.49 -5.30
CA LEU A 709 2.71 -5.30 -4.42
C LEU A 709 1.50 -5.93 -5.13
N LYS A 710 0.94 -5.26 -6.14
CA LYS A 710 -0.16 -5.78 -6.95
C LYS A 710 0.29 -6.80 -8.01
N GLY A 711 1.60 -7.02 -8.15
CA GLY A 711 2.18 -7.86 -9.21
C GLY A 711 2.16 -7.21 -10.59
N GLY A 712 1.94 -5.89 -10.66
CA GLY A 712 1.95 -5.12 -11.90
C GLY A 712 3.38 -4.78 -12.30
N GLY A 713 3.85 -5.34 -13.41
CA GLY A 713 5.20 -5.06 -13.90
C GLY A 713 5.40 -3.59 -14.28
N ALA A 714 6.64 -3.10 -14.12
CA ALA A 714 7.14 -1.81 -14.59
C ALA A 714 7.14 -1.64 -16.14
N VAL A 715 6.25 -2.34 -16.86
CA VAL A 715 6.12 -2.31 -18.33
C VAL A 715 5.80 -0.90 -18.82
N ALA A 716 5.06 -0.12 -18.02
CA ALA A 716 4.87 1.30 -18.28
C ALA A 716 6.24 2.02 -18.26
N ALA A 717 7.01 1.91 -17.18
CA ALA A 717 8.30 2.61 -17.01
C ALA A 717 9.34 2.23 -18.09
N ALA A 718 9.37 0.97 -18.54
CA ALA A 718 10.28 0.53 -19.61
C ALA A 718 10.00 1.19 -20.97
N ASN A 719 8.77 1.67 -21.19
CA ASN A 719 8.32 2.33 -22.42
C ASN A 719 8.13 3.85 -22.24
N ALA A 720 8.56 4.41 -21.10
CA ALA A 720 8.43 5.83 -20.82
C ALA A 720 9.25 6.67 -21.83
N SER A 721 8.65 7.76 -22.29
CA SER A 721 9.33 8.77 -23.11
C SER A 721 8.80 10.16 -22.77
N ALA A 722 9.43 11.22 -23.28
CA ALA A 722 8.95 12.58 -23.05
C ALA A 722 7.53 12.81 -23.58
N SER A 723 7.13 12.11 -24.66
CA SER A 723 5.77 12.17 -25.22
C SER A 723 4.80 11.22 -24.53
N ASP A 724 5.31 10.14 -23.92
CA ASP A 724 4.53 9.10 -23.25
C ASP A 724 5.06 8.91 -21.81
N PRO A 725 4.96 9.93 -20.95
CA PRO A 725 5.43 9.82 -19.58
C PRO A 725 4.59 8.82 -18.79
N THR A 726 5.23 8.21 -17.80
CA THR A 726 4.59 7.24 -16.89
C THR A 726 4.36 7.80 -15.51
N ASP A 727 5.08 8.86 -15.18
CA ASP A 727 4.85 9.65 -14.00
C ASP A 727 3.85 10.75 -14.28
N VAL A 728 2.92 10.95 -13.34
CA VAL A 728 1.94 12.04 -13.37
C VAL A 728 2.35 13.06 -12.31
N ALA A 729 3.38 13.83 -12.63
CA ALA A 729 4.05 14.77 -11.72
C ALA A 729 4.13 16.16 -12.37
N PRO A 730 4.44 17.25 -11.61
CA PRO A 730 4.52 18.61 -12.16
C PRO A 730 5.36 18.74 -13.44
N ALA A 731 6.44 17.96 -13.57
CA ALA A 731 7.31 17.99 -14.74
C ALA A 731 6.68 17.39 -16.02
N THR A 732 5.73 16.46 -15.88
CA THR A 732 5.14 15.70 -16.99
C THR A 732 3.67 16.02 -17.25
N LEU A 733 2.99 16.63 -16.26
CA LEU A 733 1.62 17.14 -16.39
C LEU A 733 1.38 17.97 -17.65
N PRO A 734 2.28 18.88 -18.08
CA PRO A 734 2.07 19.66 -19.30
C PRO A 734 1.89 18.79 -20.56
N THR A 735 2.54 17.62 -20.64
CA THR A 735 2.36 16.68 -21.76
C THR A 735 0.93 16.15 -21.80
N PHE A 736 0.36 15.76 -20.66
CA PHE A 736 -1.01 15.28 -20.56
C PHE A 736 -2.05 16.39 -20.78
N VAL A 737 -1.80 17.58 -20.25
CA VAL A 737 -2.62 18.78 -20.45
C VAL A 737 -2.77 19.08 -21.94
N ASN A 738 -1.65 19.22 -22.65
CA ASN A 738 -1.62 19.55 -24.07
C ASN A 738 -2.25 18.48 -24.95
N ALA A 739 -2.32 17.24 -24.47
CA ALA A 739 -2.94 16.14 -25.18
C ALA A 739 -4.47 16.10 -25.09
N GLY A 740 -5.08 16.92 -24.22
CA GLY A 740 -6.53 16.92 -24.07
C GLY A 740 -7.07 15.97 -23.00
N VAL A 741 -6.22 15.40 -22.13
CA VAL A 741 -6.67 14.47 -21.06
C VAL A 741 -7.79 15.11 -20.23
N ASN A 742 -8.87 14.37 -20.02
CA ASN A 742 -10.07 14.88 -19.35
C ASN A 742 -9.84 15.08 -17.85
N PHE A 743 -9.30 14.08 -17.16
CA PHE A 743 -9.03 14.16 -15.72
C PHE A 743 -7.54 13.96 -15.44
N LEU A 744 -6.89 15.00 -14.94
CA LEU A 744 -5.50 14.93 -14.49
C LEU A 744 -5.51 14.73 -12.98
N ALA A 745 -5.32 13.49 -12.54
CA ALA A 745 -5.51 13.06 -11.16
C ALA A 745 -4.20 12.59 -10.52
N PRO A 746 -3.19 13.47 -10.36
CA PRO A 746 -1.94 13.09 -9.70
C PRO A 746 -2.18 12.83 -8.21
N ASP A 747 -1.40 11.90 -7.65
CA ASP A 747 -1.16 11.85 -6.23
C ASP A 747 -0.31 13.06 -5.78
N GLY A 748 -0.49 13.50 -4.54
CA GLY A 748 0.33 14.57 -3.97
C GLY A 748 0.03 15.95 -4.55
N LEU A 749 -1.20 16.18 -5.04
CA LEU A 749 -1.66 17.47 -5.57
C LEU A 749 -1.20 18.63 -4.67
N ASP A 750 -0.48 19.57 -5.28
CA ASP A 750 0.09 20.76 -4.64
C ASP A 750 0.13 21.94 -5.63
N GLY A 751 0.70 23.08 -5.21
CA GLY A 751 0.78 24.28 -6.05
C GLY A 751 1.57 24.06 -7.33
N ALA A 752 2.68 23.31 -7.29
CA ALA A 752 3.48 23.02 -8.48
C ALA A 752 2.70 22.17 -9.49
N ALA A 753 1.93 21.18 -9.02
CA ALA A 753 1.05 20.40 -9.88
C ALA A 753 -0.06 21.26 -10.50
N MET A 754 -0.70 22.14 -9.71
CA MET A 754 -1.73 23.04 -10.20
C MET A 754 -1.21 24.03 -11.25
N GLU A 755 -0.01 24.60 -11.04
CA GLU A 755 0.65 25.48 -12.02
C GLU A 755 0.96 24.75 -13.34
N ALA A 756 1.42 23.50 -13.25
CA ALA A 756 1.70 22.67 -14.42
C ALA A 756 0.45 22.30 -15.23
N MET A 757 -0.74 22.34 -14.61
CA MET A 757 -2.04 22.11 -15.27
C MET A 757 -2.65 23.36 -15.90
N VAL A 758 -2.07 24.55 -15.66
CA VAL A 758 -2.48 25.75 -16.40
C VAL A 758 -2.01 25.57 -17.84
N TRP A 759 -2.88 25.79 -18.82
CA TRP A 759 -2.56 25.85 -20.26
C TRP A 759 -2.79 27.22 -20.88
N SER A 760 -3.53 28.10 -20.20
CA SER A 760 -3.92 29.43 -20.69
C SER A 760 -2.89 30.50 -20.32
N TRP A 761 -3.21 31.34 -19.33
CA TRP A 761 -2.44 32.51 -18.92
C TRP A 761 -1.02 32.19 -18.44
N ALA A 762 -0.08 33.07 -18.79
CA ALA A 762 1.25 33.10 -18.21
C ALA A 762 1.20 33.60 -16.75
N PRO A 763 2.26 33.36 -15.96
CA PRO A 763 2.35 33.89 -14.61
C PRO A 763 2.13 35.41 -14.58
N LYS A 764 1.23 35.85 -13.69
CA LYS A 764 0.85 37.26 -13.47
C LYS A 764 0.06 37.95 -14.59
N GLU A 765 -0.34 37.23 -15.64
CA GLU A 765 -1.07 37.79 -16.79
C GLU A 765 -2.59 37.55 -16.73
N PRO A 766 -3.44 38.52 -17.13
CA PRO A 766 -3.09 39.84 -17.64
C PRO A 766 -2.80 40.84 -16.51
N SER A 767 -2.08 41.90 -16.90
CA SER A 767 -1.74 43.05 -16.07
C SER A 767 -2.83 44.13 -16.10
N ALA A 768 -2.81 45.02 -15.11
CA ALA A 768 -3.69 46.18 -15.10
C ALA A 768 -3.35 47.12 -16.27
N GLY A 769 -4.36 47.46 -17.08
CA GLY A 769 -4.20 48.33 -18.26
C GLY A 769 -4.11 47.58 -19.60
N ASP A 770 -4.08 46.25 -19.59
CA ASP A 770 -4.16 45.47 -20.81
C ASP A 770 -5.55 45.58 -21.47
N THR A 771 -5.56 45.73 -22.80
CA THR A 771 -6.79 45.92 -23.59
C THR A 771 -7.04 44.79 -24.59
N ALA A 772 -6.05 43.92 -24.81
CA ALA A 772 -6.14 42.72 -25.63
C ALA A 772 -5.34 41.57 -25.02
N ALA A 773 -5.59 40.35 -25.50
CA ALA A 773 -4.82 39.16 -25.15
C ALA A 773 -4.20 38.54 -26.40
N GLU A 774 -3.01 37.97 -26.25
CA GLU A 774 -2.34 37.19 -27.28
C GLU A 774 -1.87 35.84 -26.75
N VAL A 775 -1.75 34.86 -27.64
CA VAL A 775 -1.04 33.60 -27.36
C VAL A 775 0.37 33.67 -27.96
N SER A 776 1.36 33.16 -27.23
CA SER A 776 2.76 33.08 -27.66
C SER A 776 3.12 31.71 -28.20
N ALA A 777 3.78 31.65 -29.36
CA ALA A 777 4.32 30.41 -29.92
C ALA A 777 5.47 29.82 -29.09
N ALA A 778 6.18 30.66 -28.31
CA ALA A 778 7.38 30.25 -27.59
C ALA A 778 7.06 29.26 -26.47
N ASP A 779 6.07 29.58 -25.65
CA ASP A 779 5.68 28.80 -24.47
C ASP A 779 4.22 28.31 -24.50
N GLY A 780 3.42 28.77 -25.46
CA GLY A 780 2.01 28.43 -25.60
C GLY A 780 1.09 29.13 -24.61
N ARG A 781 1.60 30.13 -23.86
CA ARG A 781 0.87 30.87 -22.84
C ARG A 781 0.19 32.11 -23.39
N TRP A 782 -0.79 32.59 -22.63
CA TRP A 782 -1.52 33.82 -22.94
C TRP A 782 -0.97 35.00 -22.15
N TYR A 783 -0.83 36.13 -22.84
CA TYR A 783 -0.29 37.39 -22.32
C TYR A 783 -1.28 38.52 -22.54
N GLY A 784 -1.39 39.42 -21.57
CA GLY A 784 -2.10 40.67 -21.76
C GLY A 784 -1.26 41.66 -22.58
N VAL A 785 -1.93 42.50 -23.36
CA VAL A 785 -1.30 43.51 -24.20
C VAL A 785 -2.07 44.83 -24.08
N ALA A 786 -1.37 45.89 -23.69
CA ALA A 786 -1.93 47.24 -23.57
C ALA A 786 -2.38 47.82 -24.93
N ASP A 787 -1.61 47.60 -26.00
CA ASP A 787 -1.92 48.05 -27.35
C ASP A 787 -2.19 46.87 -28.30
N LYS A 788 -3.46 46.66 -28.63
CA LYS A 788 -3.91 45.64 -29.59
C LYS A 788 -3.24 45.74 -30.97
N ALA A 789 -2.79 46.93 -31.39
CA ALA A 789 -2.13 47.12 -32.67
C ALA A 789 -0.71 46.53 -32.70
N ALA A 790 -0.09 46.27 -31.53
CA ALA A 790 1.22 45.64 -31.44
C ALA A 790 1.20 44.15 -31.83
N ILE A 791 0.03 43.51 -31.78
CA ILE A 791 -0.14 42.09 -32.10
C ILE A 791 -0.20 41.91 -33.61
N LYS A 792 0.71 41.10 -34.17
CA LYS A 792 0.90 41.00 -35.63
C LYS A 792 -0.04 40.02 -36.32
N ASN A 793 -0.68 39.13 -35.58
CA ASN A 793 -1.56 38.10 -36.13
C ASN A 793 -2.87 38.00 -35.37
N VAL A 794 -3.88 37.38 -35.98
CA VAL A 794 -5.18 37.01 -35.38
C VAL A 794 -5.34 35.49 -35.41
N ALA A 795 -5.81 34.93 -34.30
CA ALA A 795 -6.17 33.51 -34.21
C ALA A 795 -7.59 33.27 -34.77
N CYS A 796 -7.70 32.37 -35.74
CA CYS A 796 -8.95 31.98 -36.37
C CYS A 796 -9.27 30.51 -36.09
N VAL A 797 -10.42 30.23 -35.47
CA VAL A 797 -10.91 28.88 -35.14
C VAL A 797 -11.93 28.41 -36.17
N GLY A 798 -11.90 27.11 -36.51
CA GLY A 798 -12.88 26.48 -37.39
C GLY A 798 -14.28 26.42 -36.79
N ALA A 799 -15.30 26.72 -37.59
CA ALA A 799 -16.70 26.69 -37.13
C ALA A 799 -17.24 25.26 -36.91
N SER A 800 -16.73 24.28 -37.66
CA SER A 800 -17.14 22.87 -37.58
C SER A 800 -16.22 21.99 -36.73
N ASP A 801 -14.98 22.42 -36.53
CA ASP A 801 -13.97 21.72 -35.75
C ASP A 801 -13.09 22.75 -35.03
N ARG A 802 -13.21 22.81 -33.71
CA ARG A 802 -12.46 23.75 -32.88
C ARG A 802 -11.00 23.37 -32.65
N ALA A 803 -10.59 22.17 -33.07
CA ALA A 803 -9.17 21.81 -33.13
C ALA A 803 -8.51 22.32 -34.44
N ALA A 804 -9.30 22.77 -35.43
CA ALA A 804 -8.77 23.38 -36.63
C ALA A 804 -8.50 24.88 -36.42
N TRP A 805 -7.22 25.25 -36.44
CA TRP A 805 -6.78 26.64 -36.26
C TRP A 805 -6.03 27.15 -37.47
N LYS A 806 -6.22 28.43 -37.77
CA LYS A 806 -5.45 29.20 -38.74
C LYS A 806 -5.02 30.52 -38.11
N VAL A 807 -3.91 31.04 -38.61
CA VAL A 807 -3.35 32.33 -38.19
C VAL A 807 -3.29 33.24 -39.41
N VAL A 808 -3.81 34.46 -39.28
CA VAL A 808 -3.78 35.47 -40.35
C VAL A 808 -3.12 36.75 -39.82
N ALA A 809 -2.65 37.61 -40.73
CA ALA A 809 -2.07 38.89 -40.34
C ALA A 809 -3.11 39.81 -39.67
N GLN A 810 -2.65 40.69 -38.78
CA GLN A 810 -3.51 41.67 -38.12
C GLN A 810 -4.25 42.54 -39.14
N GLY A 811 -5.56 42.70 -38.96
CA GLY A 811 -6.44 43.41 -39.88
C GLY A 811 -6.98 42.59 -41.06
N ALA A 812 -6.50 41.36 -41.28
CA ALA A 812 -7.09 40.45 -42.25
C ALA A 812 -8.33 39.74 -41.68
N ALA A 813 -9.30 39.41 -42.54
CA ALA A 813 -10.45 38.61 -42.17
C ALA A 813 -10.08 37.11 -42.05
N CYS A 814 -10.73 36.40 -41.13
CA CYS A 814 -10.59 34.95 -41.06
C CYS A 814 -11.10 34.29 -42.36
N PRO A 815 -10.45 33.20 -42.83
CA PRO A 815 -10.89 32.49 -44.03
C PRO A 815 -12.32 31.92 -43.90
N SER A 816 -12.98 31.65 -45.02
CA SER A 816 -14.31 31.01 -45.01
C SER A 816 -14.33 29.73 -44.16
N GLY A 817 -15.34 29.58 -43.31
CA GLY A 817 -15.47 28.49 -42.34
C GLY A 817 -14.68 28.70 -41.03
N PHE A 818 -13.97 29.82 -40.88
CA PHE A 818 -13.23 30.20 -39.67
C PHE A 818 -13.69 31.56 -39.14
N VAL A 819 -13.60 31.75 -37.83
CA VAL A 819 -13.92 33.01 -37.13
C VAL A 819 -12.81 33.36 -36.14
N ALA A 820 -12.65 34.65 -35.81
CA ALA A 820 -11.72 35.04 -34.76
C ALA A 820 -12.16 34.42 -33.42
N GLY A 821 -11.24 33.83 -32.68
CA GLY A 821 -11.58 33.03 -31.51
C GLY A 821 -10.47 32.91 -30.49
N ALA A 822 -10.80 32.31 -29.34
CA ALA A 822 -9.84 31.87 -28.33
C ALA A 822 -10.06 30.38 -28.03
N PRO A 823 -9.00 29.63 -27.65
CA PRO A 823 -9.14 28.25 -27.20
C PRO A 823 -10.03 28.14 -25.95
N HIS A 824 -10.93 27.15 -25.92
CA HIS A 824 -11.74 26.84 -24.74
C HIS A 824 -11.17 25.67 -23.92
N LEU A 825 -10.33 24.84 -24.55
CA LEU A 825 -9.74 23.64 -23.98
C LEU A 825 -8.23 23.61 -24.28
N ALA A 826 -7.47 22.84 -23.50
CA ALA A 826 -6.02 22.74 -23.66
C ALA A 826 -5.62 22.17 -25.02
N ILE A 827 -6.38 21.19 -25.54
CA ILE A 827 -6.13 20.62 -26.87
C ILE A 827 -6.37 21.64 -28.00
N GLU A 828 -7.33 22.56 -27.82
CA GLU A 828 -7.53 23.68 -28.77
C GLU A 828 -6.33 24.64 -28.70
N ASN A 829 -5.81 24.92 -27.50
CA ASN A 829 -4.64 25.78 -27.31
C ASN A 829 -3.39 25.16 -27.94
N ALA A 830 -3.16 23.86 -27.72
CA ALA A 830 -2.05 23.14 -28.33
C ALA A 830 -2.12 23.16 -29.86
N ALA A 831 -3.31 23.00 -30.44
CA ALA A 831 -3.52 23.09 -31.88
C ALA A 831 -3.27 24.50 -32.44
N LEU A 832 -3.73 25.55 -31.75
CA LEU A 832 -3.43 26.94 -32.10
C LEU A 832 -1.93 27.22 -32.04
N VAL A 833 -1.26 26.82 -30.97
CA VAL A 833 0.20 27.00 -30.81
C VAL A 833 0.97 26.29 -31.92
N ALA A 834 0.54 25.09 -32.34
CA ALA A 834 1.13 24.39 -33.48
C ALA A 834 0.95 25.17 -34.79
N ALA A 835 -0.25 25.69 -35.06
CA ALA A 835 -0.52 26.53 -36.22
C ALA A 835 0.30 27.84 -36.20
N LEU A 836 0.46 28.45 -35.02
CA LEU A 836 1.21 29.68 -34.84
C LEU A 836 2.72 29.46 -35.01
N ARG A 837 3.27 28.36 -34.49
CA ARG A 837 4.70 27.99 -34.68
C ARG A 837 5.07 27.82 -36.15
N ALA A 838 4.13 27.43 -37.00
CA ALA A 838 4.36 27.38 -38.45
C ALA A 838 4.58 28.77 -39.08
N THR A 839 4.17 29.85 -38.40
CA THR A 839 4.43 31.25 -38.81
C THR A 839 5.74 31.79 -38.24
N GLY A 840 6.25 31.19 -37.15
CA GLY A 840 7.52 31.54 -36.51
C GLY A 840 7.56 31.12 -35.03
N ALA A 841 8.75 30.76 -34.53
CA ALA A 841 8.92 30.26 -33.16
C ALA A 841 8.61 31.30 -32.06
N SER A 842 8.65 32.60 -32.40
CA SER A 842 8.33 33.72 -31.50
C SER A 842 7.11 34.50 -31.98
N ALA A 843 6.30 33.92 -32.87
CA ALA A 843 5.08 34.57 -33.33
C ALA A 843 4.04 34.65 -32.21
N THR A 844 3.25 35.72 -32.22
CA THR A 844 2.10 35.89 -31.33
C THR A 844 0.83 36.07 -32.15
N ALA A 845 -0.32 35.68 -31.60
CA ALA A 845 -1.62 35.91 -32.25
C ALA A 845 -2.66 36.40 -31.25
N GLN A 846 -3.43 37.39 -31.68
CA GLN A 846 -4.50 37.98 -30.90
C GLN A 846 -5.61 36.95 -30.69
N LEU A 847 -6.05 36.82 -29.44
CA LEU A 847 -7.20 36.04 -29.04
C LEU A 847 -8.46 36.92 -29.02
N ALA A 848 -9.59 36.36 -29.45
CA ALA A 848 -10.88 37.01 -29.29
C ALA A 848 -11.44 36.70 -27.89
N LEU A 849 -11.09 37.53 -26.91
CA LEU A 849 -11.48 37.38 -25.50
C LEU A 849 -11.90 38.73 -24.90
N ASP A 850 -12.92 38.71 -24.03
CA ASP A 850 -13.35 39.88 -23.27
C ASP A 850 -12.61 39.95 -21.93
N LEU A 851 -11.59 40.81 -21.85
CA LEU A 851 -10.80 41.01 -20.63
C LEU A 851 -11.55 41.70 -19.50
N SER A 852 -12.68 42.34 -19.77
CA SER A 852 -13.47 42.99 -18.69
C SER A 852 -14.00 41.96 -17.68
N THR A 853 -14.12 40.70 -18.11
CA THR A 853 -14.54 39.57 -17.28
C THR A 853 -13.39 38.92 -16.51
N PHE A 854 -12.15 39.42 -16.68
CA PHE A 854 -10.94 38.82 -16.12
C PHE A 854 -10.08 39.86 -15.36
N PRO A 855 -10.38 40.15 -14.09
CA PRO A 855 -9.69 41.19 -13.33
C PRO A 855 -8.21 40.87 -13.11
N ALA A 856 -7.35 41.90 -13.15
CA ALA A 856 -5.91 41.82 -12.88
C ALA A 856 -5.62 41.34 -11.44
N ILE A 857 -4.50 40.64 -11.23
CA ILE A 857 -4.05 40.24 -9.88
C ILE A 857 -3.54 41.49 -9.18
N SER A 858 -4.03 41.78 -7.98
CA SER A 858 -3.48 42.89 -7.23
C SER A 858 -2.13 42.51 -6.63
N ALA A 859 -1.21 43.47 -6.52
CA ALA A 859 0.04 43.28 -5.79
C ALA A 859 -0.19 42.90 -4.31
N ALA A 860 -1.38 43.22 -3.77
CA ALA A 860 -1.77 42.83 -2.41
C ALA A 860 -2.03 41.33 -2.31
N ASP A 861 -2.71 40.73 -3.29
CA ASP A 861 -2.98 39.29 -3.31
C ASP A 861 -1.68 38.47 -3.39
N GLU A 862 -0.73 38.92 -4.22
CA GLU A 862 0.61 38.31 -4.32
C GLU A 862 1.36 38.42 -2.99
N LYS A 863 1.40 39.62 -2.40
CA LYS A 863 2.09 39.86 -1.14
C LYS A 863 1.49 39.06 0.01
N GLU A 864 0.17 38.88 0.06
CA GLU A 864 -0.51 38.05 1.06
C GLU A 864 -0.07 36.60 0.93
N PHE A 865 -0.06 36.06 -0.30
CA PHE A 865 0.38 34.68 -0.56
C PHE A 865 1.88 34.48 -0.23
N GLU A 866 2.74 35.40 -0.64
CA GLU A 866 4.18 35.35 -0.34
C GLU A 866 4.44 35.42 1.17
N SER A 867 3.72 36.28 1.89
CA SER A 867 3.83 36.41 3.34
C SER A 867 3.37 35.13 4.06
N ALA A 868 2.26 34.53 3.62
CA ALA A 868 1.75 33.26 4.18
C ALA A 868 2.68 32.07 3.85
N SER A 869 3.28 32.07 2.67
CA SER A 869 4.27 31.07 2.25
C SER A 869 5.56 31.17 3.07
N ALA A 870 6.02 32.39 3.35
CA ALA A 870 7.22 32.64 4.17
C ALA A 870 7.00 32.40 5.67
N ALA A 871 5.77 32.63 6.17
CA ALA A 871 5.39 32.35 7.56
C ALA A 871 5.20 30.85 7.86
N SER A 872 5.14 29.99 6.83
CA SER A 872 5.26 28.55 6.99
C SER A 872 6.74 28.23 7.23
N PRO A 873 7.17 27.88 8.46
CA PRO A 873 8.59 27.72 8.75
C PRO A 873 9.18 26.61 7.89
N SER A 874 10.29 26.93 7.21
CA SER A 874 11.21 25.93 6.66
C SER A 874 11.60 24.96 7.76
N ALA A 875 11.54 23.66 7.45
CA ALA A 875 11.94 22.53 8.30
C ALA A 875 13.11 22.87 9.24
N GLY A 876 12.80 23.08 10.52
CA GLY A 876 13.82 23.51 11.50
C GLY A 876 13.27 23.98 12.85
N GLY A 877 12.08 23.54 13.27
CA GLY A 877 11.54 23.84 14.60
C GLY A 877 11.71 22.66 15.54
N SER A 878 12.38 22.87 16.67
CA SER A 878 12.49 21.88 17.75
C SER A 878 11.13 21.61 18.38
N SER A 879 10.62 20.38 18.28
CA SER A 879 9.74 19.85 19.32
C SER A 879 10.62 19.43 20.49
N GLY A 880 10.92 20.39 21.38
CA GLY A 880 11.45 20.08 22.69
C GLY A 880 10.38 19.34 23.49
N SER A 881 10.59 18.05 23.70
CA SER A 881 10.03 17.32 24.83
C SER A 881 10.93 16.13 25.06
N SER A 882 11.80 16.26 26.07
CA SER A 882 12.37 15.13 26.78
C SER A 882 11.28 14.09 27.01
N THR A 883 11.36 12.95 26.31
CA THR A 883 10.62 11.75 26.68
C THR A 883 11.14 11.29 28.04
N PRO A 884 10.35 11.29 29.12
CA PRO A 884 10.51 10.21 30.08
C PRO A 884 10.12 8.93 29.33
N LEU A 885 10.92 7.88 29.47
CA LEU A 885 10.46 6.52 29.24
C LEU A 885 9.05 6.38 29.87
N PRO A 886 8.01 5.93 29.14
CA PRO A 886 6.79 5.53 29.80
C PRO A 886 7.15 4.34 30.68
N GLY A 887 7.11 4.56 31.99
CA GLY A 887 7.07 3.49 32.97
C GLY A 887 5.85 2.63 32.68
N SER A 888 6.10 1.38 32.31
CA SER A 888 5.29 0.19 32.58
C SER A 888 3.81 0.45 32.92
N ALA A 889 2.97 0.49 31.88
CA ALA A 889 1.58 0.06 31.95
C ALA A 889 1.34 -0.86 30.74
N ALA A 890 1.70 -2.12 30.92
CA ALA A 890 1.44 -3.18 29.96
C ALA A 890 -0.03 -3.61 30.04
N SER A 891 -0.79 -3.33 28.99
CA SER A 891 -2.11 -3.93 28.71
C SER A 891 -2.08 -4.37 27.25
N SER A 892 -1.42 -5.49 26.96
CA SER A 892 -1.98 -6.84 26.87
C SER A 892 -2.56 -7.10 25.47
N SER A 893 -1.69 -7.74 24.66
CA SER A 893 -1.71 -8.19 23.24
C SER A 893 -2.00 -9.70 22.92
N GLY A 894 -2.65 -10.02 21.80
CA GLY A 894 -3.26 -11.31 21.49
C GLY A 894 -4.07 -11.62 20.17
N ALA A 895 -3.52 -12.53 19.35
CA ALA A 895 -3.75 -13.01 17.97
C ALA A 895 -5.08 -13.61 17.43
N ALA A 896 -5.49 -13.08 16.27
CA ALA A 896 -6.18 -13.79 15.20
C ALA A 896 -5.83 -13.26 13.83
N VAL A 897 -4.74 -12.52 13.66
CA VAL A 897 -4.39 -12.00 12.33
C VAL A 897 -2.94 -12.32 11.96
N GLY A 898 -2.20 -12.94 12.89
CA GLY A 898 -0.78 -13.20 12.76
C GLY A 898 -0.35 -14.06 11.56
N ALA A 899 -1.19 -14.97 11.03
CA ALA A 899 -0.81 -15.78 9.86
C ALA A 899 -1.10 -15.08 8.54
N LEU A 900 -2.19 -14.30 8.41
CA LEU A 900 -2.39 -13.38 7.28
C LEU A 900 -1.25 -12.35 7.23
N TRP A 901 -0.86 -11.82 8.39
CA TRP A 901 0.19 -10.81 8.48
C TRP A 901 1.57 -11.40 8.38
N LEU A 902 1.89 -12.56 8.96
CA LEU A 902 3.18 -13.20 8.71
C LEU A 902 3.27 -13.59 7.22
N SER A 903 2.19 -14.04 6.60
CA SER A 903 2.12 -14.25 5.14
C SER A 903 2.32 -12.96 4.37
N ALA A 904 1.81 -11.82 4.84
CA ALA A 904 1.96 -10.55 4.15
C ALA A 904 3.30 -9.82 4.44
N LEU A 905 3.87 -10.03 5.62
CA LEU A 905 5.23 -9.67 6.01
C LEU A 905 6.21 -10.44 5.13
N LEU A 906 5.94 -11.73 4.93
CA LEU A 906 6.60 -12.57 3.95
C LEU A 906 6.30 -12.02 2.54
N SER A 907 5.06 -11.77 2.12
CA SER A 907 4.73 -11.21 0.80
C SER A 907 5.47 -9.90 0.49
N LEU A 908 5.55 -8.96 1.43
CA LEU A 908 6.36 -7.75 1.34
C LEU A 908 7.86 -8.09 1.24
N TRP A 909 8.31 -9.18 1.86
CA TRP A 909 9.63 -9.78 1.67
C TRP A 909 9.81 -10.63 0.40
N PHE A 910 8.79 -10.81 -0.44
CA PHE A 910 8.85 -11.69 -1.62
C PHE A 910 8.28 -11.06 -2.90
N SER A 911 7.87 -9.79 -2.87
CA SER A 911 7.24 -9.07 -3.99
C SER A 911 8.20 -8.70 -5.15
N VAL A 912 9.32 -9.41 -5.31
CA VAL A 912 10.28 -9.17 -6.40
C VAL A 912 10.51 -10.46 -7.18
N ASP A 913 9.45 -11.06 -7.73
CA ASP A 913 9.58 -12.12 -8.73
C ASP A 913 8.25 -12.33 -9.48
N ARG A 914 8.08 -11.67 -10.63
CA ARG A 914 7.31 -12.17 -11.79
C ARG A 914 7.43 -11.26 -13.04
N VAL A 915 7.73 -11.92 -14.16
CA VAL A 915 7.45 -11.51 -15.55
C VAL A 915 6.18 -12.22 -15.99
#